data_AF-A0A067D882-F1
#
_entry.id   AF-A0A067D882-F1
#
_cell.length_a   1.000
_cell.length_b   1.000
_cell.length_c   1.000
_cell.angle_alpha   90.00
_cell.angle_beta   90.00
_cell.angle_gamma   90.00
#
_symmetry.space_group_name_H-M   'P 1'
#
loop_
_entity.id
_entity.type
_entity.pdbx_description
1 polymer ?
#
loop_
_entity_poly.entity_id
_entity_poly.type
_entity_poly.pdbx_seq_one_letter_code
_entity_poly.pdbx_strand_id
1 'polypeptide(L)'
;MVTTNKLLLGVASLISTALAACDSAAFPNAPSVALGPDMTLRSLVQGANVCFQVTAAVANARWVSIGLATSSRMVSSPISNAVVMEIGSGAPTVRLYELRGYTAASAVLQADQSSISVVRSAVTNGIASFTFQRPLVSPSPLDVGLADNSAANVIWAHGASAFPSYHDAAGATRVVLSSSTGPAQVLAAISTVVSSYTAQIVAAGFATMVLLGLVATHAGEWRVVNQKTLCAPPTSRHLLAGFQQSLADLKLGELVVLVVYVATLIAVGLSVRAQFADATLGRALSLITGHLALVDMMLLLLPVARGKHWELVFGISHERILKFHRGLGRSCIVYATLHLILTAGTSGVTSANAFGTQRVTPLYGFLAFLAFASMGLVAFEPIRRRWYEAFLYFHRVAAVAGIVLAMLHSKAVVYGMIFPLVIYGLSALGRLRAFFNRFEAHVDVSAPDTVTLLLPSTPQTKRWAETMNPCAFFYVCVPSISATEWHPFSAIVSPDQDSIGFCIKAPKKGSFVDKVCLAATDATTMTVLVGGPYGKPAVDLGRYDHVVMVCGGIGVTPMLSVVNQCRDKGGESRRANLEMHWVVRAPTDLLSADRLMFPLPNDAVCKLYSTAADNDSSLLSSTGETVHYTRGKPILDEVINLERFLGKKVCVLACGPPGLVADVQRHARSINVDFHKEVFLF
;
A
#
# COMPACT_ATOMS: atom_id res chain seq x y z
N MET A 1 45.81 91.43 -22.29
CA MET A 1 46.55 91.54 -23.56
C MET A 1 47.08 90.15 -23.89
N VAL A 2 46.87 89.66 -25.12
CA VAL A 2 47.60 88.55 -25.78
C VAL A 2 47.26 87.13 -25.28
N THR A 3 46.19 86.49 -25.77
CA THR A 3 46.02 85.61 -26.97
C THR A 3 46.18 84.10 -26.71
N THR A 4 45.03 83.42 -26.83
CA THR A 4 44.77 82.11 -27.48
C THR A 4 45.94 81.23 -27.92
N ASN A 5 45.91 79.96 -27.51
CA ASN A 5 46.02 78.85 -28.46
C ASN A 5 45.27 77.60 -27.94
N LYS A 6 44.26 77.17 -28.72
CA LYS A 6 43.53 75.92 -28.56
C LYS A 6 44.35 74.81 -29.19
N LEU A 7 44.71 73.77 -28.44
CA LEU A 7 45.15 72.49 -29.00
C LEU A 7 44.00 71.48 -28.90
N LEU A 8 43.42 71.14 -30.05
CA LEU A 8 42.52 70.00 -30.22
C LEU A 8 43.35 68.71 -30.22
N LEU A 9 43.20 67.87 -29.20
CA LEU A 9 43.58 66.46 -29.24
C LEU A 9 42.33 65.64 -29.57
N GLY A 10 42.25 65.20 -30.82
CA GLY A 10 41.25 64.24 -31.27
C GLY A 10 41.52 62.87 -30.64
N VAL A 11 40.61 62.43 -29.78
CA VAL A 11 40.54 61.03 -29.35
C VAL A 11 39.89 60.26 -30.49
N ALA A 12 40.70 59.55 -31.28
CA ALA A 12 40.20 58.52 -32.17
C ALA A 12 39.64 57.39 -31.31
N SER A 13 38.31 57.30 -31.18
CA SER A 13 37.68 56.09 -30.64
C SER A 13 37.86 54.98 -31.69
N LEU A 14 38.75 54.05 -31.39
CA LEU A 14 38.75 52.74 -32.04
C LEU A 14 37.49 52.02 -31.56
N ILE A 15 36.37 52.27 -32.25
CA ILE A 15 35.20 51.39 -32.20
C ILE A 15 35.65 50.11 -32.90
N SER A 16 36.13 49.14 -32.12
CA SER A 16 36.16 47.75 -32.55
C SER A 16 34.71 47.33 -32.74
N THR A 17 34.24 47.37 -33.98
CA THR A 17 33.00 46.70 -34.38
C THR A 17 33.26 45.21 -34.29
N ALA A 18 33.15 44.64 -33.09
CA ALA A 18 33.04 43.19 -32.95
C ALA A 18 31.86 42.76 -33.81
N LEU A 19 32.10 42.01 -34.89
CA LEU A 19 31.02 41.43 -35.69
C LEU A 19 30.08 40.69 -34.75
N ALA A 20 28.77 40.90 -34.93
CA ALA A 20 27.75 40.08 -34.30
C ALA A 20 28.10 38.60 -34.56
N ALA A 21 28.16 37.78 -33.50
CA ALA A 21 28.64 36.40 -33.59
C ALA A 21 27.87 35.58 -34.66
N CYS A 22 26.60 35.96 -34.92
CA CYS A 22 25.76 35.34 -35.93
C CYS A 22 26.04 35.76 -37.38
N ASP A 23 26.72 36.88 -37.62
CA ASP A 23 27.03 37.41 -38.95
C ASP A 23 28.43 37.00 -39.43
N SER A 24 29.14 36.22 -38.61
CA SER A 24 30.44 35.67 -38.94
C SER A 24 30.38 34.61 -40.03
N ALA A 25 31.33 34.65 -40.96
CA ALA A 25 31.48 33.63 -41.99
C ALA A 25 31.75 32.22 -41.44
N ALA A 26 32.20 32.12 -40.18
CA ALA A 26 32.42 30.84 -39.50
C ALA A 26 31.11 30.20 -38.99
N PHE A 27 30.06 30.98 -38.75
CA PHE A 27 28.83 30.48 -38.13
C PHE A 27 28.07 29.46 -39.00
N PRO A 28 27.85 29.67 -40.31
CA PRO A 28 27.20 28.67 -41.16
C PRO A 28 27.92 27.31 -41.20
N ASN A 29 29.24 27.34 -41.01
CA ASN A 29 30.11 26.17 -41.01
C ASN A 29 30.27 25.53 -39.62
N ALA A 30 29.71 26.14 -38.57
CA ALA A 30 29.73 25.57 -37.23
C ALA A 30 28.90 24.26 -37.21
N PRO A 31 29.38 23.23 -36.50
CA PRO A 31 28.69 21.95 -36.43
C PRO A 31 27.32 22.08 -35.73
N SER A 32 26.35 21.30 -36.21
CA SER A 32 25.02 21.17 -35.59
C SER A 32 24.93 19.93 -34.72
N VAL A 33 24.34 20.07 -33.54
CA VAL A 33 24.14 19.03 -32.54
C VAL A 33 22.66 18.66 -32.46
N ALA A 34 22.34 17.38 -32.36
CA ALA A 34 20.98 16.93 -32.04
C ALA A 34 20.67 17.25 -30.57
N LEU A 35 19.58 18.00 -30.33
CA LEU A 35 19.01 18.20 -29.01
C LEU A 35 18.06 17.06 -28.64
N GLY A 36 17.27 16.61 -29.61
CA GLY A 36 16.30 15.53 -29.51
C GLY A 36 16.11 14.84 -30.87
N PRO A 37 15.08 14.00 -31.04
CA PRO A 37 14.82 13.34 -32.31
C PRO A 37 14.56 14.34 -33.45
N ASP A 38 13.88 15.45 -33.15
CA ASP A 38 13.35 16.37 -34.17
C ASP A 38 13.93 17.80 -34.07
N MET A 39 14.91 18.02 -33.19
CA MET A 39 15.51 19.34 -32.93
C MET A 39 17.02 19.30 -32.96
N THR A 40 17.62 20.30 -33.62
CA THR A 40 19.06 20.52 -33.68
C THR A 40 19.43 21.93 -33.24
N LEU A 41 20.64 22.06 -32.69
CA LEU A 41 21.24 23.31 -32.25
C LEU A 41 22.61 23.47 -32.90
N ARG A 42 22.83 24.62 -33.51
CA ARG A 42 24.15 25.08 -33.93
C ARG A 42 24.53 26.27 -33.05
N SER A 43 25.77 26.29 -32.59
CA SER A 43 26.28 27.38 -31.75
C SER A 43 27.72 27.74 -32.10
N LEU A 44 28.07 29.03 -32.00
CA LEU A 44 29.45 29.52 -32.14
C LEU A 44 29.71 30.63 -31.12
N VAL A 45 30.82 30.51 -30.40
CA VAL A 45 31.30 31.57 -29.50
C VAL A 45 32.23 32.50 -30.29
N GLN A 46 31.98 33.81 -30.24
CA GLN A 46 32.85 34.80 -30.87
C GLN A 46 32.96 36.06 -30.01
N GLY A 47 34.18 36.33 -29.55
CA GLY A 47 34.43 37.41 -28.60
C GLY A 47 33.64 37.20 -27.31
N ALA A 48 32.87 38.22 -26.91
CA ALA A 48 32.04 38.18 -25.69
C ALA A 48 30.63 37.60 -25.91
N ASN A 49 30.29 37.18 -27.13
CA ASN A 49 28.95 36.76 -27.51
C ASN A 49 28.93 35.32 -28.00
N VAL A 50 27.75 34.70 -27.91
CA VAL A 50 27.46 33.40 -28.51
C VAL A 50 26.25 33.53 -29.43
N CYS A 51 26.34 32.92 -30.61
CA CYS A 51 25.22 32.77 -31.52
C CYS A 51 24.61 31.38 -31.39
N PHE A 52 23.28 31.30 -31.42
CA PHE A 52 22.52 30.06 -31.46
C PHE A 52 21.61 30.04 -32.68
N GLN A 53 21.59 28.93 -33.41
CA GLN A 53 20.59 28.61 -34.42
C GLN A 53 19.91 27.31 -34.03
N VAL A 54 18.61 27.39 -33.79
CA VAL A 54 17.76 26.24 -33.51
C VAL A 54 17.03 25.87 -34.80
N THR A 55 16.98 24.58 -35.10
CA THR A 55 16.21 24.05 -36.22
C THR A 55 15.37 22.88 -35.73
N ALA A 56 14.06 22.94 -35.93
CA ALA A 56 13.10 21.95 -35.49
C ALA A 56 12.27 21.46 -36.68
N ALA A 57 12.37 20.16 -36.98
CA ALA A 57 11.61 19.49 -38.04
C ALA A 57 10.37 18.81 -37.46
N VAL A 58 9.53 19.58 -36.76
CA VAL A 58 8.35 19.07 -36.05
C VAL A 58 7.09 19.43 -36.83
N ALA A 59 6.41 18.41 -37.36
CA ALA A 59 5.14 18.60 -38.05
C ALA A 59 4.10 19.26 -37.12
N ASN A 60 3.44 20.31 -37.62
CA ASN A 60 2.39 21.05 -36.91
C ASN A 60 2.83 21.76 -35.60
N ALA A 61 4.13 21.97 -35.37
CA ALA A 61 4.56 22.76 -34.22
C ALA A 61 3.98 24.18 -34.27
N ARG A 62 3.32 24.58 -33.19
CA ARG A 62 2.84 25.96 -32.94
C ARG A 62 3.84 26.76 -32.13
N TRP A 63 4.79 26.10 -31.48
CA TRP A 63 5.93 26.75 -30.86
C TRP A 63 7.10 25.78 -30.69
N VAL A 64 8.30 26.35 -30.66
CA VAL A 64 9.57 25.66 -30.43
C VAL A 64 10.38 26.49 -29.45
N SER A 65 11.04 25.85 -28.49
CA SER A 65 11.79 26.56 -27.46
C SER A 65 13.12 25.91 -27.12
N ILE A 66 14.07 26.74 -26.71
CA ILE A 66 15.26 26.31 -25.99
C ILE A 66 15.48 27.19 -24.76
N GLY A 67 16.04 26.64 -23.70
CA GLY A 67 16.46 27.36 -22.51
C GLY A 67 17.86 26.92 -22.08
N LEU A 68 18.63 27.86 -21.57
CA LEU A 68 19.93 27.57 -20.98
C LEU A 68 19.73 27.41 -19.47
N ALA A 69 20.12 26.26 -18.93
CA ALA A 69 19.75 25.89 -17.57
C ALA A 69 20.95 25.39 -16.75
N THR A 70 20.87 25.59 -15.44
CA THR A 70 21.85 25.05 -14.48
C THR A 70 21.65 23.55 -14.22
N SER A 71 20.49 22.99 -14.60
CA SER A 71 20.14 21.57 -14.43
C SER A 71 19.34 21.04 -15.63
N SER A 72 19.03 19.73 -15.64
CA SER A 72 18.16 19.11 -16.64
C SER A 72 16.66 19.33 -16.38
N ARG A 73 16.27 20.09 -15.36
CA ARG A 73 14.86 20.33 -15.01
C ARG A 73 14.29 21.46 -15.86
N MET A 74 13.10 21.25 -16.42
CA MET A 74 12.38 22.28 -17.18
C MET A 74 12.01 23.52 -16.34
N VAL A 75 11.82 23.32 -15.04
CA VAL A 75 11.56 24.38 -14.07
C VAL A 75 12.61 24.23 -12.98
N SER A 76 13.33 25.30 -12.69
CA SER A 76 14.44 25.33 -11.74
C SER A 76 14.29 26.50 -10.75
N SER A 77 15.06 26.45 -9.66
CA SER A 77 15.25 27.57 -8.75
C SER A 77 16.76 27.82 -8.62
N PRO A 78 17.25 29.06 -8.77
CA PRO A 78 16.49 30.25 -9.18
C PRO A 78 15.82 30.07 -10.56
N ILE A 79 14.75 30.85 -10.80
CA ILE A 79 13.92 30.73 -12.01
C ILE A 79 14.79 30.94 -13.25
N SER A 80 14.67 30.05 -14.23
CA SER A 80 15.33 30.18 -15.53
C SER A 80 14.39 30.74 -16.60
N ASN A 81 14.94 31.36 -17.63
CA ASN A 81 14.20 31.77 -18.81
C ASN A 81 14.38 30.79 -19.99
N ALA A 82 13.52 30.92 -20.99
CA ALA A 82 13.63 30.19 -22.26
C ALA A 82 13.25 31.10 -23.43
N VAL A 83 13.94 30.90 -24.55
CA VAL A 83 13.66 31.53 -25.83
C VAL A 83 12.62 30.67 -26.54
N VAL A 84 11.47 31.27 -26.83
CA VAL A 84 10.33 30.60 -27.46
C VAL A 84 10.05 31.26 -28.81
N MET A 85 10.06 30.46 -29.86
CA MET A 85 9.55 30.81 -31.18
C MET A 85 8.08 30.41 -31.27
N GLU A 86 7.18 31.37 -31.38
CA GLU A 86 5.75 31.15 -31.61
C GLU A 86 5.44 31.14 -33.12
N ILE A 87 4.73 30.11 -33.55
CA ILE A 87 4.38 29.82 -34.94
C ILE A 87 2.87 29.98 -35.11
N GLY A 88 2.47 31.20 -35.46
CA GLY A 88 1.08 31.59 -35.70
C GLY A 88 0.68 31.49 -37.18
N SER A 89 -0.41 32.18 -37.55
CA SER A 89 -0.80 32.39 -38.95
C SER A 89 0.05 33.47 -39.66
N GLY A 90 0.79 34.28 -38.90
CA GLY A 90 1.67 35.33 -39.40
C GLY A 90 3.15 34.94 -39.33
N ALA A 91 4.03 35.94 -39.47
CA ALA A 91 5.47 35.76 -39.30
C ALA A 91 5.77 35.22 -37.89
N PRO A 92 6.69 34.25 -37.76
CA PRO A 92 7.03 33.69 -36.46
C PRO A 92 7.66 34.75 -35.57
N THR A 93 7.32 34.73 -34.28
CA THR A 93 7.88 35.67 -33.30
C THR A 93 8.74 34.92 -32.30
N VAL A 94 9.89 35.49 -31.94
CA VAL A 94 10.83 34.89 -30.99
C VAL A 94 10.91 35.79 -29.77
N ARG A 95 10.56 35.26 -28.60
CA ARG A 95 10.47 36.01 -27.33
C ARG A 95 11.05 35.21 -26.18
N LEU A 96 11.44 35.93 -25.14
CA LEU A 96 12.00 35.40 -23.90
C LEU A 96 10.90 35.27 -22.84
N TYR A 97 10.77 34.09 -22.26
CA TYR A 97 9.78 33.74 -21.25
C TYR A 97 10.44 33.25 -19.97
N GLU A 98 9.89 33.64 -18.83
CA GLU A 98 10.27 33.17 -17.50
C GLU A 98 9.54 31.86 -17.16
N LEU A 99 10.27 30.83 -16.73
CA LEU A 99 9.71 29.52 -16.41
C LEU A 99 9.42 29.40 -14.91
N ARG A 100 8.34 30.05 -14.45
CA ARG A 100 8.05 30.21 -13.01
C ARG A 100 7.45 28.96 -12.34
N GLY A 101 7.07 27.94 -13.10
CA GLY A 101 6.28 26.82 -12.59
C GLY A 101 5.91 25.79 -13.65
N TYR A 102 5.23 24.72 -13.23
CA TYR A 102 4.89 23.57 -14.08
C TYR A 102 3.56 23.70 -14.83
N THR A 103 2.82 24.80 -14.67
CA THR A 103 1.57 25.05 -15.39
C THR A 103 1.82 25.91 -16.62
N ALA A 104 0.97 25.81 -17.65
CA ALA A 104 1.08 26.68 -18.83
C ALA A 104 1.08 28.17 -18.45
N ALA A 105 0.23 28.59 -17.52
CA ALA A 105 0.18 29.97 -17.04
C ALA A 105 1.44 30.43 -16.28
N SER A 106 2.33 29.51 -15.90
CA SER A 106 3.59 29.84 -15.24
C SER A 106 4.71 30.21 -16.22
N ALA A 107 4.51 30.03 -17.53
CA ALA A 107 5.38 30.58 -18.55
C ALA A 107 4.96 32.02 -18.82
N VAL A 108 5.67 32.98 -18.23
CA VAL A 108 5.31 34.41 -18.25
C VAL A 108 6.26 35.15 -19.16
N LEU A 109 5.75 36.02 -20.03
CA LEU A 109 6.60 36.83 -20.91
C LEU A 109 7.53 37.72 -20.06
N GLN A 110 8.84 37.62 -20.31
CA GLN A 110 9.83 38.42 -19.59
C GLN A 110 9.65 39.90 -19.98
N ALA A 111 9.57 40.81 -19.01
CA ALA A 111 9.36 42.23 -19.30
C ALA A 111 10.54 42.83 -20.10
N ASP A 112 11.76 42.44 -19.75
CA ASP A 112 12.97 42.79 -20.48
C ASP A 112 13.34 41.70 -21.50
N GLN A 113 13.36 42.08 -22.78
CA GLN A 113 13.73 41.21 -23.90
C GLN A 113 15.16 41.46 -24.39
N SER A 114 15.89 42.42 -23.82
CA SER A 114 17.22 42.85 -24.28
C SER A 114 18.33 41.83 -24.01
N SER A 115 18.05 40.81 -23.18
CA SER A 115 18.96 39.70 -22.90
C SER A 115 19.29 38.86 -24.15
N ILE A 116 18.46 38.93 -25.20
CA ILE A 116 18.69 38.27 -26.48
C ILE A 116 18.53 39.27 -27.63
N SER A 117 19.26 39.04 -28.72
CA SER A 117 19.08 39.75 -29.98
C SER A 117 18.71 38.73 -31.06
N VAL A 118 17.44 38.74 -31.48
CA VAL A 118 16.93 37.86 -32.53
C VAL A 118 17.47 38.32 -33.88
N VAL A 119 18.09 37.41 -34.63
CA VAL A 119 18.74 37.70 -35.92
C VAL A 119 17.86 37.27 -37.08
N ARG A 120 17.31 36.04 -37.04
CA ARG A 120 16.41 35.50 -38.06
C ARG A 120 15.39 34.55 -37.44
N SER A 121 14.19 34.48 -38.00
CA SER A 121 13.20 33.45 -37.68
C SER A 121 12.35 33.14 -38.90
N ALA A 122 12.20 31.87 -39.25
CA ALA A 122 11.45 31.44 -40.42
C ALA A 122 10.88 30.03 -40.23
N VAL A 123 9.77 29.76 -40.91
CA VAL A 123 9.25 28.40 -41.07
C VAL A 123 9.25 28.09 -42.56
N THR A 124 10.03 27.10 -42.98
CA THR A 124 10.18 26.75 -44.40
C THR A 124 10.00 25.25 -44.56
N ASN A 125 9.06 24.84 -45.42
CA ASN A 125 8.73 23.42 -45.66
C ASN A 125 8.44 22.64 -44.36
N GLY A 126 7.76 23.26 -43.39
CA GLY A 126 7.45 22.65 -42.10
C GLY A 126 8.61 22.59 -41.11
N ILE A 127 9.79 23.14 -41.45
CA ILE A 127 10.94 23.24 -40.57
C ILE A 127 10.96 24.65 -39.96
N ALA A 128 10.83 24.73 -38.64
CA ALA A 128 10.98 25.97 -37.90
C ALA A 128 12.45 26.22 -37.59
N SER A 129 12.97 27.41 -37.92
CA SER A 129 14.32 27.81 -37.56
C SER A 129 14.34 29.23 -37.02
N PHE A 130 15.07 29.43 -35.92
CA PHE A 130 15.34 30.76 -35.39
C PHE A 130 16.78 30.87 -34.91
N THR A 131 17.34 32.06 -35.12
CA THR A 131 18.71 32.41 -34.78
C THR A 131 18.69 33.64 -33.88
N PHE A 132 19.40 33.56 -32.77
CA PHE A 132 19.57 34.68 -31.85
C PHE A 132 20.99 34.70 -31.27
N GLN A 133 21.41 35.87 -30.80
CA GLN A 133 22.68 36.06 -30.10
C GLN A 133 22.44 36.54 -28.68
N ARG A 134 23.36 36.20 -27.78
CA ARG A 134 23.41 36.76 -26.42
C ARG A 134 24.85 36.85 -25.90
N PRO A 135 25.13 37.67 -24.88
CA PRO A 135 26.42 37.70 -24.20
C PRO A 135 26.73 36.37 -23.50
N LEU A 136 28.02 36.03 -23.41
CA LEU A 136 28.51 34.88 -22.64
C LEU A 136 28.22 35.06 -21.14
N VAL A 137 28.46 36.27 -20.61
CA VAL A 137 28.08 36.61 -19.24
C VAL A 137 26.56 36.55 -19.13
N SER A 138 26.04 36.10 -17.98
CA SER A 138 24.60 36.06 -17.75
C SER A 138 24.02 37.48 -17.83
N PRO A 139 23.16 37.80 -18.82
CA PRO A 139 22.60 39.14 -19.00
C PRO A 139 21.49 39.45 -17.98
N SER A 140 20.99 38.43 -17.25
CA SER A 140 19.88 38.54 -16.30
C SER A 140 20.04 37.50 -15.18
N PRO A 141 19.55 37.77 -13.96
CA PRO A 141 19.49 36.75 -12.89
C PRO A 141 18.72 35.48 -13.27
N LEU A 142 17.92 35.53 -14.34
CA LEU A 142 17.12 34.42 -14.86
C LEU A 142 17.85 33.58 -15.92
N ASP A 143 19.09 33.92 -16.24
CA ASP A 143 19.89 33.26 -17.28
C ASP A 143 21.18 32.69 -16.69
N VAL A 144 21.84 31.81 -17.45
CA VAL A 144 23.05 31.11 -17.04
C VAL A 144 24.26 31.72 -17.73
N GLY A 145 25.32 31.95 -16.96
CA GLY A 145 26.62 32.37 -17.50
C GLY A 145 27.27 31.23 -18.29
N LEU A 146 27.80 31.57 -19.46
CA LEU A 146 28.46 30.66 -20.38
C LEU A 146 29.95 31.00 -20.47
N ALA A 147 30.77 30.01 -20.83
CA ALA A 147 32.18 30.20 -21.11
C ALA A 147 32.59 29.46 -22.39
N ASP A 148 33.63 29.95 -23.06
CA ASP A 148 34.21 29.25 -24.21
C ASP A 148 34.82 27.90 -23.79
N ASN A 149 34.66 26.90 -24.65
CA ASN A 149 35.02 25.49 -24.41
C ASN A 149 34.42 24.90 -23.12
N SER A 150 33.24 25.37 -22.71
CA SER A 150 32.51 24.85 -21.54
C SER A 150 31.20 24.18 -21.92
N ALA A 151 30.79 23.22 -21.08
CA ALA A 151 29.56 22.46 -21.28
C ALA A 151 28.36 23.19 -20.67
N ALA A 152 27.36 23.52 -21.49
CA ALA A 152 26.10 24.13 -21.07
C ALA A 152 24.95 23.11 -21.14
N ASN A 153 24.00 23.17 -20.20
CA ASN A 153 22.77 22.39 -20.32
C ASN A 153 21.75 23.20 -21.13
N VAL A 154 21.24 22.57 -22.18
CA VAL A 154 20.18 23.10 -23.03
C VAL A 154 18.94 22.28 -22.77
N ILE A 155 17.91 22.91 -22.20
CA ILE A 155 16.56 22.35 -22.18
C ILE A 155 15.85 22.73 -23.48
N TRP A 156 15.03 21.84 -24.01
CA TRP A 156 14.29 22.07 -25.24
C TRP A 156 12.89 21.51 -25.11
N ALA A 157 11.94 22.15 -25.80
CA ALA A 157 10.56 21.71 -25.85
C ALA A 157 9.84 22.27 -27.07
N HIS A 158 8.81 21.57 -27.52
CA HIS A 158 7.91 22.03 -28.57
C HIS A 158 6.47 21.56 -28.30
N GLY A 159 5.50 22.20 -28.95
CA GLY A 159 4.09 21.82 -28.86
C GLY A 159 3.27 22.25 -30.06
N ALA A 160 2.19 21.51 -30.32
CA ALA A 160 1.23 21.74 -31.40
C ALA A 160 0.03 22.62 -30.96
N SER A 161 -0.06 22.97 -29.67
CA SER A 161 -1.04 23.92 -29.14
C SER A 161 -0.46 25.33 -29.06
N ALA A 162 -1.29 26.38 -29.13
CA ALA A 162 -0.83 27.76 -28.99
C ALA A 162 -0.06 27.96 -27.66
N PHE A 163 1.05 28.71 -27.69
CA PHE A 163 1.82 29.02 -26.49
C PHE A 163 1.13 30.16 -25.69
N PRO A 164 1.15 30.15 -24.34
CA PRO A 164 1.71 29.11 -23.47
C PRO A 164 0.82 27.86 -23.38
N SER A 165 1.43 26.69 -23.58
CA SER A 165 0.79 25.38 -23.45
C SER A 165 1.78 24.34 -22.94
N TYR A 166 1.28 23.15 -22.57
CA TYR A 166 2.15 22.02 -22.25
C TYR A 166 2.92 21.57 -23.49
N HIS A 167 4.15 21.11 -23.27
CA HIS A 167 4.98 20.55 -24.34
C HIS A 167 4.48 19.16 -24.76
N ASP A 168 4.51 18.86 -26.06
CA ASP A 168 4.26 17.52 -26.57
C ASP A 168 5.50 16.64 -26.43
N ALA A 169 6.68 17.22 -26.64
CA ALA A 169 7.96 16.62 -26.30
C ALA A 169 8.92 17.65 -25.72
N ALA A 170 9.79 17.18 -24.83
CA ALA A 170 10.79 18.00 -24.18
C ALA A 170 11.97 17.13 -23.71
N GLY A 171 13.15 17.74 -23.59
CA GLY A 171 14.36 17.06 -23.13
C GLY A 171 15.45 18.02 -22.66
N ALA A 172 16.54 17.45 -22.18
CA ALA A 172 17.71 18.21 -21.75
C ALA A 172 18.97 17.56 -22.34
N THR A 173 19.84 18.38 -22.93
CA THR A 173 21.05 17.93 -23.61
C THR A 173 22.22 18.80 -23.18
N ARG A 174 23.39 18.19 -22.95
CA ARG A 174 24.59 18.92 -22.58
C ARG A 174 25.47 19.14 -23.81
N VAL A 175 25.67 20.42 -24.15
CA VAL A 175 26.36 20.86 -25.37
C VAL A 175 27.61 21.64 -24.99
N VAL A 176 28.73 21.36 -25.66
CA VAL A 176 29.96 22.17 -25.52
C VAL A 176 29.86 23.37 -26.45
N LEU A 177 29.99 24.57 -25.90
CA LEU A 177 30.06 25.81 -26.68
C LEU A 177 31.54 26.11 -26.97
N SER A 178 31.90 26.31 -28.23
CA SER A 178 33.29 26.56 -28.64
C SER A 178 33.39 27.70 -29.65
N SER A 179 34.51 28.41 -29.61
CA SER A 179 34.96 29.34 -30.64
C SER A 179 35.62 28.65 -31.84
N SER A 180 35.97 27.36 -31.72
CA SER A 180 36.58 26.57 -32.80
C SER A 180 35.53 25.88 -33.66
N THR A 181 35.74 25.83 -34.99
CA THR A 181 34.92 25.05 -35.93
C THR A 181 35.27 23.55 -35.92
N GLY A 182 35.87 23.05 -34.83
CA GLY A 182 36.17 21.63 -34.64
C GLY A 182 34.88 20.79 -34.51
N PRO A 183 34.96 19.46 -34.51
CA PRO A 183 33.78 18.61 -34.42
C PRO A 183 32.99 18.88 -33.14
N ALA A 184 31.68 19.14 -33.25
CA ALA A 184 30.81 19.34 -32.10
C ALA A 184 30.84 18.12 -31.18
N GLN A 185 31.10 18.34 -29.90
CA GLN A 185 31.01 17.29 -28.89
C GLN A 185 29.66 17.38 -28.17
N VAL A 186 28.74 16.51 -28.56
CA VAL A 186 27.58 16.17 -27.71
C VAL A 186 28.09 15.31 -26.57
N LEU A 187 28.02 15.80 -25.33
CA LEU A 187 28.59 15.06 -24.19
C LEU A 187 27.65 13.95 -23.70
N ALA A 188 26.31 14.16 -23.73
CA ALA A 188 25.25 13.16 -23.54
C ALA A 188 23.84 13.81 -23.52
N ALA A 189 22.79 13.03 -23.82
CA ALA A 189 21.43 13.34 -23.40
C ALA A 189 21.30 13.13 -21.88
N ILE A 190 20.66 14.07 -21.17
CA ILE A 190 20.47 13.99 -19.71
C ILE A 190 19.00 13.71 -19.39
N SER A 191 18.75 12.77 -18.49
CA SER A 191 17.39 12.49 -18.02
C SER A 191 16.78 13.72 -17.33
N THR A 192 15.57 14.09 -17.74
CA THR A 192 14.72 15.08 -17.06
C THR A 192 13.95 14.48 -15.88
N VAL A 193 14.04 13.15 -15.70
CA VAL A 193 13.34 12.40 -14.65
C VAL A 193 14.16 12.37 -13.36
N VAL A 194 13.53 12.75 -12.26
CA VAL A 194 14.08 12.66 -10.90
C VAL A 194 13.50 11.41 -10.23
N SER A 195 14.36 10.43 -9.91
CA SER A 195 13.99 9.26 -9.12
C SER A 195 13.85 9.65 -7.64
N SER A 196 12.77 9.20 -6.99
CA SER A 196 12.59 9.41 -5.55
C SER A 196 13.28 8.32 -4.73
N TYR A 197 13.74 8.67 -3.52
CA TYR A 197 14.24 7.69 -2.53
C TYR A 197 13.14 6.94 -1.76
N THR A 198 11.87 7.09 -2.15
CA THR A 198 10.72 6.56 -1.39
C THR A 198 10.79 5.05 -1.24
N ALA A 199 11.11 4.33 -2.31
CA ALA A 199 11.17 2.87 -2.28
C ALA A 199 12.26 2.36 -1.32
N GLN A 200 13.42 3.02 -1.31
CA GLN A 200 14.55 2.69 -0.44
C GLN A 200 14.23 2.96 1.03
N ILE A 201 13.60 4.11 1.33
CA ILE A 201 13.21 4.47 2.69
C ILE A 201 12.16 3.48 3.23
N VAL A 202 11.16 3.12 2.42
CA VAL A 202 10.15 2.12 2.79
C VAL A 202 10.77 0.74 2.98
N ALA A 203 11.71 0.33 2.12
CA ALA A 203 12.42 -0.93 2.27
C ALA A 203 13.22 -0.97 3.59
N ALA A 204 13.91 0.12 3.95
CA ALA A 204 14.63 0.23 5.22
C ALA A 204 13.68 0.21 6.43
N GLY A 205 12.57 0.95 6.36
CA GLY A 205 11.53 0.95 7.40
C GLY A 205 10.92 -0.44 7.60
N PHE A 206 10.57 -1.12 6.50
CA PHE A 206 10.04 -2.48 6.55
C PHE A 206 11.07 -3.50 7.06
N ALA A 207 12.33 -3.41 6.62
CA ALA A 207 13.41 -4.25 7.14
C ALA A 207 13.60 -4.05 8.65
N THR A 208 13.47 -2.82 9.14
CA THR A 208 13.50 -2.51 10.57
C THR A 208 12.33 -3.18 11.30
N MET A 209 11.11 -3.11 10.76
CA MET A 209 9.95 -3.82 11.32
C MET A 209 10.20 -5.33 11.39
N VAL A 210 10.73 -5.92 10.31
CA VAL A 210 11.05 -7.37 10.25
C VAL A 210 12.09 -7.75 11.29
N LEU A 211 13.19 -6.98 11.41
CA LEU A 211 14.24 -7.23 12.38
C LEU A 211 13.70 -7.17 13.82
N LEU A 212 12.94 -6.13 14.15
CA LEU A 212 12.32 -5.98 15.46
C LEU A 212 11.33 -7.13 15.74
N GLY A 213 10.57 -7.55 14.73
CA GLY A 213 9.70 -8.72 14.81
C GLY A 213 10.48 -9.99 15.13
N LEU A 214 11.55 -10.27 14.39
CA LEU A 214 12.37 -11.47 14.58
C LEU A 214 13.00 -11.50 15.97
N VAL A 215 13.52 -10.36 16.45
CA VAL A 215 14.07 -10.23 17.81
C VAL A 215 12.99 -10.46 18.86
N ALA A 216 11.81 -9.85 18.71
CA ALA A 216 10.69 -10.01 19.64
C ALA A 216 10.12 -11.45 19.65
N THR A 217 10.24 -12.17 18.54
CA THR A 217 9.73 -13.53 18.37
C THR A 217 10.71 -14.59 18.84
N HIS A 218 12.01 -14.43 18.58
CA HIS A 218 13.02 -15.50 18.77
C HIS A 218 14.08 -15.20 19.82
N ALA A 219 14.33 -13.93 20.18
CA ALA A 219 15.49 -13.55 21.00
C ALA A 219 15.13 -13.07 22.43
N GLY A 220 13.88 -13.26 22.89
CA GLY A 220 13.53 -12.99 24.30
C GLY A 220 12.09 -13.28 24.69
N GLU A 221 11.83 -13.41 26.00
CA GLU A 221 10.51 -13.61 26.58
C GLU A 221 9.79 -12.28 26.87
N TRP A 222 9.49 -11.52 25.82
CA TRP A 222 8.95 -10.16 25.93
C TRP A 222 7.45 -10.12 26.26
N ARG A 223 7.03 -10.62 27.43
CA ARG A 223 5.61 -10.74 27.81
C ARG A 223 4.85 -9.40 27.70
N VAL A 224 5.46 -8.30 28.15
CA VAL A 224 4.84 -6.96 28.09
C VAL A 224 4.64 -6.50 26.64
N VAL A 225 5.64 -6.72 25.78
CA VAL A 225 5.59 -6.33 24.36
C VAL A 225 4.54 -7.17 23.61
N ASN A 226 4.50 -8.47 23.92
CA ASN A 226 3.72 -9.45 23.16
C ASN A 226 2.28 -9.62 23.67
N GLN A 227 1.96 -9.31 24.93
CA GLN A 227 0.61 -9.55 25.49
C GLN A 227 -0.10 -8.29 26.02
N LYS A 228 0.64 -7.25 26.45
CA LYS A 228 0.01 -6.08 27.05
C LYS A 228 -0.73 -5.25 25.99
N THR A 229 -2.01 -4.98 26.25
CA THR A 229 -2.88 -4.15 25.40
C THR A 229 -2.82 -2.68 25.84
N LEU A 230 -2.90 -1.75 24.88
CA LEU A 230 -2.69 -0.31 25.12
C LEU A 230 -3.73 0.29 26.09
N CYS A 231 -5.02 0.04 25.85
CA CYS A 231 -6.09 0.61 26.67
C CYS A 231 -7.21 -0.40 26.94
N ALA A 232 -8.03 -0.12 27.93
CA ALA A 232 -9.19 -0.96 28.24
C ALA A 232 -10.24 -0.88 27.12
N PRO A 233 -10.95 -1.99 26.82
CA PRO A 233 -12.07 -1.95 25.88
C PRO A 233 -13.17 -1.01 26.39
N PRO A 234 -13.95 -0.39 25.49
CA PRO A 234 -15.04 0.51 25.86
C PRO A 234 -16.10 -0.20 26.72
N THR A 235 -16.57 0.47 27.78
CA THR A 235 -17.61 -0.06 28.68
C THR A 235 -19.03 0.22 28.19
N SER A 236 -19.21 1.23 27.32
CA SER A 236 -20.50 1.65 26.77
C SER A 236 -20.38 2.04 25.30
N ARG A 237 -21.51 2.02 24.58
CA ARG A 237 -21.59 2.47 23.18
C ARG A 237 -21.64 4.00 23.15
N HIS A 238 -20.49 4.62 22.90
CA HIS A 238 -20.34 6.05 22.65
C HIS A 238 -19.64 6.28 21.30
N LEU A 239 -19.61 7.53 20.82
CA LEU A 239 -19.14 7.86 19.46
C LEU A 239 -17.70 7.40 19.17
N LEU A 240 -16.84 7.44 20.18
CA LEU A 240 -15.43 7.00 20.08
C LEU A 240 -15.21 5.52 20.45
N ALA A 241 -16.26 4.76 20.78
CA ALA A 241 -16.12 3.37 21.24
C ALA A 241 -15.42 2.48 20.20
N GLY A 242 -15.67 2.68 18.90
CA GLY A 242 -14.99 1.93 17.84
C GLY A 242 -13.49 2.25 17.73
N PHE A 243 -13.12 3.51 17.96
CA PHE A 243 -11.73 3.93 18.00
C PHE A 243 -11.03 3.39 19.26
N GLN A 244 -11.67 3.51 20.42
CA GLN A 244 -11.18 2.93 21.68
C GLN A 244 -11.02 1.41 21.56
N GLN A 245 -11.95 0.69 20.93
CA GLN A 245 -11.81 -0.75 20.68
C GLN A 245 -10.61 -1.04 19.78
N SER A 246 -10.37 -0.22 18.76
CA SER A 246 -9.21 -0.38 17.87
C SER A 246 -7.89 -0.21 18.62
N LEU A 247 -7.83 0.74 19.57
CA LEU A 247 -6.68 0.92 20.46
C LEU A 247 -6.56 -0.20 21.49
N ALA A 248 -7.67 -0.69 22.05
CA ALA A 248 -7.68 -1.81 23.00
C ALA A 248 -7.19 -3.11 22.36
N ASP A 249 -7.39 -3.24 21.05
CA ASP A 249 -6.94 -4.37 20.26
C ASP A 249 -5.48 -4.24 19.79
N LEU A 250 -4.79 -3.14 20.07
CA LEU A 250 -3.35 -2.99 19.81
C LEU A 250 -2.53 -3.46 21.01
N LYS A 251 -1.56 -4.32 20.71
CA LYS A 251 -0.50 -4.75 21.62
C LYS A 251 0.66 -3.76 21.59
N LEU A 252 1.48 -3.75 22.65
CA LEU A 252 2.61 -2.83 22.73
C LEU A 252 3.64 -3.05 21.60
N GLY A 253 3.93 -4.30 21.20
CA GLY A 253 4.79 -4.57 20.05
C GLY A 253 4.23 -4.06 18.72
N GLU A 254 2.91 -4.11 18.56
CA GLU A 254 2.22 -3.56 17.39
C GLU A 254 2.29 -2.02 17.36
N LEU A 255 2.36 -1.36 18.53
CA LEU A 255 2.63 0.08 18.63
C LEU A 255 4.05 0.42 18.16
N VAL A 256 5.05 -0.40 18.50
CA VAL A 256 6.43 -0.19 18.01
C VAL A 256 6.48 -0.22 16.49
N VAL A 257 5.80 -1.20 15.86
CA VAL A 257 5.68 -1.28 14.39
C VAL A 257 5.01 -0.01 13.83
N LEU A 258 3.95 0.49 14.49
CA LEU A 258 3.28 1.73 14.08
C LEU A 258 4.20 2.95 14.20
N VAL A 259 5.04 3.03 15.23
CA VAL A 259 6.03 4.11 15.39
C VAL A 259 7.05 4.08 14.26
N VAL A 260 7.55 2.90 13.88
CA VAL A 260 8.47 2.75 12.73
C VAL A 260 7.78 3.16 11.42
N TYR A 261 6.50 2.83 11.25
CA TYR A 261 5.70 3.27 10.09
C TYR A 261 5.58 4.80 10.04
N VAL A 262 5.23 5.45 11.16
CA VAL A 262 5.13 6.93 11.23
C VAL A 262 6.49 7.58 10.97
N ALA A 263 7.57 7.03 11.52
CA ALA A 263 8.93 7.50 11.24
C ALA A 263 9.28 7.38 9.75
N THR A 264 8.85 6.28 9.09
CA THR A 264 9.01 6.08 7.65
C THR A 264 8.26 7.15 6.84
N LEU A 265 7.01 7.47 7.20
CA LEU A 265 6.24 8.54 6.55
C LEU A 265 6.95 9.91 6.69
N ILE A 266 7.44 10.22 7.89
CA ILE A 266 8.18 11.47 8.15
C ILE A 266 9.46 11.51 7.30
N ALA A 267 10.24 10.43 7.29
CA ALA A 267 11.48 10.33 6.51
C ALA A 267 11.23 10.51 5.00
N VAL A 268 10.15 9.92 4.47
CA VAL A 268 9.73 10.13 3.06
C VAL A 268 9.36 11.59 2.82
N GLY A 269 8.56 12.21 3.70
CA GLY A 269 8.19 13.62 3.60
C GLY A 269 9.40 14.55 3.58
N LEU A 270 10.35 14.34 4.50
CA LEU A 270 11.60 15.11 4.57
C LEU A 270 12.49 14.87 3.34
N SER A 271 12.60 13.63 2.87
CA SER A 271 13.37 13.27 1.68
C SER A 271 12.81 13.91 0.41
N VAL A 272 11.47 13.90 0.24
CA VAL A 272 10.81 14.59 -0.87
C VAL A 272 11.04 16.10 -0.77
N ARG A 273 10.90 16.69 0.42
CA ARG A 273 11.16 18.11 0.65
C ARG A 273 12.60 18.51 0.32
N ALA A 274 13.57 17.64 0.61
CA ALA A 274 14.98 17.86 0.29
C ALA A 274 15.28 17.72 -1.21
N GLN A 275 14.74 16.69 -1.88
CA GLN A 275 14.93 16.49 -3.33
C GLN A 275 14.31 17.60 -4.19
N PHE A 276 13.24 18.20 -3.67
CA PHE A 276 12.52 19.32 -4.26
C PHE A 276 12.61 20.55 -3.36
N ALA A 277 13.83 20.89 -2.90
CA ALA A 277 14.11 22.02 -2.02
C ALA A 277 13.51 23.35 -2.53
N ASP A 278 13.47 23.47 -3.85
CA ASP A 278 13.10 24.62 -4.64
C ASP A 278 11.60 24.73 -4.96
N ALA A 279 10.81 23.70 -4.64
CA ALA A 279 9.39 23.70 -4.92
C ALA A 279 8.65 24.67 -3.99
N THR A 280 7.66 25.38 -4.54
CA THR A 280 6.70 26.14 -3.72
C THR A 280 6.01 25.23 -2.71
N LEU A 281 5.54 25.79 -1.58
CA LEU A 281 4.91 24.99 -0.52
C LEU A 281 3.76 24.10 -1.06
N GLY A 282 2.88 24.66 -1.90
CA GLY A 282 1.77 23.90 -2.49
C GLY A 282 2.25 22.72 -3.36
N ARG A 283 3.31 22.92 -4.16
CA ARG A 283 3.89 21.84 -4.96
C ARG A 283 4.59 20.80 -4.09
N ALA A 284 5.31 21.23 -3.06
CA ALA A 284 5.95 20.33 -2.11
C ALA A 284 4.91 19.46 -1.40
N LEU A 285 3.80 20.05 -0.92
CA LEU A 285 2.71 19.31 -0.29
C LEU A 285 2.05 18.32 -1.25
N SER A 286 1.80 18.72 -2.51
CA SER A 286 1.30 17.84 -3.56
C SER A 286 2.20 16.61 -3.78
N LEU A 287 3.52 16.83 -3.85
CA LEU A 287 4.49 15.74 -4.00
C LEU A 287 4.53 14.85 -2.76
N ILE A 288 4.57 15.44 -1.56
CA ILE A 288 4.62 14.69 -0.31
C ILE A 288 3.38 13.80 -0.18
N THR A 289 2.17 14.33 -0.33
CA THR A 289 0.94 13.53 -0.20
C THR A 289 0.86 12.40 -1.23
N GLY A 290 1.32 12.62 -2.45
CA GLY A 290 1.41 11.55 -3.47
C GLY A 290 2.38 10.43 -3.07
N HIS A 291 3.54 10.77 -2.50
CA HIS A 291 4.49 9.77 -2.02
C HIS A 291 4.02 9.08 -0.74
N LEU A 292 3.32 9.77 0.18
CA LEU A 292 2.71 9.12 1.35
C LEU A 292 1.63 8.12 0.94
N ALA A 293 0.79 8.45 -0.06
CA ALA A 293 -0.15 7.49 -0.64
C ALA A 293 0.57 6.28 -1.26
N LEU A 294 1.72 6.50 -1.93
CA LEU A 294 2.56 5.42 -2.45
C LEU A 294 3.12 4.54 -1.33
N VAL A 295 3.61 5.11 -0.22
CA VAL A 295 4.07 4.32 0.95
C VAL A 295 2.97 3.39 1.43
N ASP A 296 1.75 3.91 1.60
CA ASP A 296 0.62 3.10 2.04
C ASP A 296 0.30 1.99 1.05
N MET A 297 0.24 2.31 -0.24
CA MET A 297 -0.01 1.32 -1.29
C MET A 297 1.07 0.23 -1.35
N MET A 298 2.34 0.58 -1.12
CA MET A 298 3.45 -0.38 -1.04
C MET A 298 3.25 -1.36 0.11
N LEU A 299 2.81 -0.88 1.28
CA LEU A 299 2.63 -1.73 2.46
C LEU A 299 1.27 -2.45 2.46
N LEU A 300 0.27 -1.97 1.72
CA LEU A 300 -1.13 -2.42 1.77
C LEU A 300 -1.34 -3.87 1.33
N LEU A 301 -0.55 -4.36 0.38
CA LEU A 301 -0.64 -5.76 -0.10
C LEU A 301 0.02 -6.77 0.84
N LEU A 302 0.99 -6.32 1.66
CA LEU A 302 1.76 -7.22 2.50
C LEU A 302 0.86 -7.93 3.53
N PRO A 303 0.05 -7.25 4.36
CA PRO A 303 -0.84 -7.93 5.30
C PRO A 303 -1.87 -8.88 4.69
N VAL A 304 -2.10 -8.84 3.38
CA VAL A 304 -3.04 -9.72 2.66
C VAL A 304 -2.35 -10.98 2.14
N ALA A 305 -1.01 -11.00 2.10
CA ALA A 305 -0.23 -12.17 1.76
C ALA A 305 -0.44 -13.24 2.84
N ARG A 306 -1.18 -14.31 2.50
CA ARG A 306 -1.45 -15.42 3.41
C ARG A 306 -0.25 -16.36 3.47
N GLY A 307 0.12 -16.80 4.66
CA GLY A 307 1.16 -17.82 4.86
C GLY A 307 1.84 -17.70 6.22
N LYS A 308 2.72 -18.65 6.50
CA LYS A 308 3.48 -18.75 7.77
C LYS A 308 4.57 -17.70 7.95
N HIS A 309 4.83 -16.86 6.94
CA HIS A 309 5.87 -15.84 7.01
C HIS A 309 5.59 -14.79 8.09
N TRP A 310 4.32 -14.45 8.32
CA TRP A 310 3.95 -13.54 9.42
C TRP A 310 4.15 -14.18 10.79
N GLU A 311 3.85 -15.48 10.92
CA GLU A 311 4.10 -16.23 12.15
C GLU A 311 5.60 -16.35 12.44
N LEU A 312 6.42 -16.52 11.40
CA LEU A 312 7.88 -16.58 11.50
C LEU A 312 8.47 -15.24 11.93
N VAL A 313 8.01 -14.13 11.33
CA VAL A 313 8.59 -12.80 11.54
C VAL A 313 8.05 -12.14 12.80
N PHE A 314 6.75 -12.16 13.05
CA PHE A 314 6.12 -11.41 14.15
C PHE A 314 5.50 -12.30 15.23
N GLY A 315 5.57 -13.63 15.10
CA GLY A 315 4.95 -14.54 16.05
C GLY A 315 3.41 -14.53 16.02
N ILE A 316 2.80 -13.75 15.12
CA ILE A 316 1.36 -13.57 14.98
C ILE A 316 0.89 -14.02 13.60
N SER A 317 -0.36 -14.43 13.54
CA SER A 317 -1.00 -14.91 12.34
C SER A 317 -1.47 -13.79 11.39
N HIS A 318 -1.72 -14.14 10.13
CA HIS A 318 -2.12 -13.20 9.08
C HIS A 318 -3.40 -12.41 9.42
N GLU A 319 -4.41 -13.05 10.00
CA GLU A 319 -5.68 -12.42 10.38
C GLU A 319 -5.50 -11.31 11.43
N ARG A 320 -4.48 -11.43 12.29
CA ARG A 320 -4.12 -10.40 13.26
C ARG A 320 -3.57 -9.15 12.58
N ILE A 321 -2.80 -9.32 11.50
CA ILE A 321 -2.16 -8.23 10.76
C ILE A 321 -3.15 -7.54 9.81
N LEU A 322 -4.26 -8.19 9.43
CA LEU A 322 -5.26 -7.63 8.51
C LEU A 322 -5.88 -6.28 8.99
N LYS A 323 -5.79 -5.97 10.28
CA LYS A 323 -6.15 -4.63 10.80
C LYS A 323 -5.28 -3.52 10.22
N PHE A 324 -4.01 -3.78 9.96
CA PHE A 324 -3.10 -2.83 9.34
C PHE A 324 -3.46 -2.58 7.87
N HIS A 325 -3.89 -3.59 7.11
CA HIS A 325 -4.43 -3.39 5.76
C HIS A 325 -5.64 -2.43 5.77
N ARG A 326 -6.55 -2.58 6.74
CA ARG A 326 -7.69 -1.65 6.89
C ARG A 326 -7.24 -0.23 7.23
N GLY A 327 -6.24 -0.08 8.10
CA GLY A 327 -5.64 1.21 8.44
C GLY A 327 -4.98 1.88 7.23
N LEU A 328 -4.08 1.17 6.56
CA LEU A 328 -3.35 1.61 5.36
C LEU A 328 -4.29 1.95 4.21
N GLY A 329 -5.36 1.17 4.01
CA GLY A 329 -6.36 1.48 2.98
C GLY A 329 -7.09 2.80 3.23
N ARG A 330 -7.41 3.10 4.49
CA ARG A 330 -8.06 4.37 4.86
C ARG A 330 -7.11 5.55 4.71
N SER A 331 -5.86 5.43 5.19
CA SER A 331 -4.86 6.49 5.05
C SER A 331 -4.46 6.73 3.58
N CYS A 332 -4.36 5.67 2.78
CA CYS A 332 -4.09 5.77 1.34
C CYS A 332 -5.16 6.62 0.64
N ILE A 333 -6.45 6.37 0.92
CA ILE A 333 -7.54 7.17 0.37
C ILE A 333 -7.42 8.64 0.80
N VAL A 334 -7.13 8.91 2.08
CA VAL A 334 -6.95 10.29 2.58
C VAL A 334 -5.80 10.99 1.87
N TYR A 335 -4.62 10.38 1.79
CA TYR A 335 -3.47 10.97 1.10
C TYR A 335 -3.71 11.13 -0.41
N ALA A 336 -4.37 10.18 -1.05
CA ALA A 336 -4.73 10.26 -2.46
C ALA A 336 -5.75 11.38 -2.74
N THR A 337 -6.74 11.57 -1.85
CA THR A 337 -7.68 12.70 -1.93
C THR A 337 -6.95 14.03 -1.78
N LEU A 338 -6.06 14.16 -0.78
CA LEU A 338 -5.26 15.38 -0.60
C LEU A 338 -4.35 15.63 -1.81
N HIS A 339 -3.71 14.59 -2.35
CA HIS A 339 -2.91 14.67 -3.56
C HIS A 339 -3.73 15.16 -4.76
N LEU A 340 -4.93 14.62 -4.97
CA LEU A 340 -5.84 15.06 -6.04
C LEU A 340 -6.26 16.52 -5.87
N ILE A 341 -6.69 16.94 -4.67
CA ILE A 341 -7.09 18.34 -4.40
C ILE A 341 -5.95 19.30 -4.69
N LEU A 342 -4.73 18.98 -4.23
CA LEU A 342 -3.55 19.84 -4.41
C LEU A 342 -3.04 19.87 -5.86
N THR A 343 -3.40 18.89 -6.69
CA THR A 343 -2.94 18.79 -8.09
C THR A 343 -4.00 19.16 -9.13
N ALA A 344 -5.29 19.13 -8.78
CA ALA A 344 -6.39 19.35 -9.71
C ALA A 344 -6.32 20.70 -10.46
N GLY A 345 -5.82 21.75 -9.79
CA GLY A 345 -5.62 23.07 -10.41
C GLY A 345 -4.28 23.24 -11.15
N THR A 346 -3.37 22.27 -11.04
CA THR A 346 -2.05 22.35 -11.70
C THR A 346 -2.10 21.77 -13.10
N SER A 347 -2.65 20.57 -13.26
CA SER A 347 -2.80 19.87 -14.53
C SER A 347 -4.25 19.40 -14.65
N GLY A 348 -4.84 19.48 -15.84
CA GLY A 348 -6.15 18.87 -16.07
C GLY A 348 -6.13 17.39 -15.68
N VAL A 349 -7.03 16.97 -14.78
CA VAL A 349 -7.05 15.60 -14.25
C VAL A 349 -7.31 14.53 -15.32
N THR A 350 -7.86 14.94 -16.46
CA THR A 350 -8.12 14.09 -17.62
C THR A 350 -6.99 14.09 -18.65
N SER A 351 -5.89 14.83 -18.42
CA SER A 351 -4.76 14.89 -19.35
C SER A 351 -4.05 13.54 -19.45
N ALA A 352 -3.86 13.06 -20.68
CA ALA A 352 -3.07 11.87 -21.00
C ALA A 352 -1.58 12.18 -21.25
N ASN A 353 -1.20 13.46 -21.25
CA ASN A 353 0.18 13.87 -21.48
C ASN A 353 0.98 13.79 -20.19
N ALA A 354 2.14 13.14 -20.27
CA ALA A 354 3.06 13.04 -19.15
C ALA A 354 3.72 14.40 -18.87
N PHE A 355 3.77 14.81 -17.60
CA PHE A 355 4.37 16.08 -17.21
C PHE A 355 5.20 15.98 -15.92
N GLY A 356 6.04 16.99 -15.71
CA GLY A 356 6.88 17.14 -14.53
C GLY A 356 8.04 16.14 -14.42
N THR A 357 8.84 16.32 -13.38
CA THR A 357 10.08 15.56 -13.13
C THR A 357 9.88 14.08 -12.83
N GLN A 358 8.64 13.63 -12.59
CA GLN A 358 8.33 12.21 -12.38
C GLN A 358 7.60 11.58 -13.57
N ARG A 359 7.43 12.32 -14.68
CA ARG A 359 6.66 11.94 -15.88
C ARG A 359 5.29 11.38 -15.50
N VAL A 360 4.54 12.19 -14.77
CA VAL A 360 3.23 11.82 -14.24
C VAL A 360 2.19 11.98 -15.34
N THR A 361 1.29 11.01 -15.48
CA THR A 361 0.13 11.10 -16.37
C THR A 361 -1.15 11.24 -15.52
N PRO A 362 -1.78 12.44 -15.45
CA PRO A 362 -2.93 12.71 -14.58
C PRO A 362 -4.10 11.76 -14.77
N LEU A 363 -4.47 11.46 -16.02
CA LEU A 363 -5.63 10.63 -16.35
C LEU A 363 -5.62 9.30 -15.57
N TYR A 364 -4.51 8.58 -15.62
CA TYR A 364 -4.40 7.29 -14.94
C TYR A 364 -4.42 7.42 -13.42
N GLY A 365 -3.88 8.51 -12.86
CA GLY A 365 -3.95 8.79 -11.42
C GLY A 365 -5.38 9.09 -10.96
N PHE A 366 -6.13 9.85 -11.76
CA PHE A 366 -7.53 10.14 -11.48
C PHE A 366 -8.41 8.88 -11.56
N LEU A 367 -8.23 8.05 -12.59
CA LEU A 367 -8.94 6.77 -12.71
C LEU A 367 -8.57 5.81 -11.57
N ALA A 368 -7.29 5.76 -11.16
CA ALA A 368 -6.85 4.98 -10.00
C ALA A 368 -7.51 5.48 -8.71
N PHE A 369 -7.61 6.80 -8.52
CA PHE A 369 -8.31 7.39 -7.39
C PHE A 369 -9.80 6.99 -7.37
N LEU A 370 -10.50 7.04 -8.50
CA LEU A 370 -11.91 6.60 -8.57
C LEU A 370 -12.06 5.11 -8.20
N ALA A 371 -11.15 4.25 -8.66
CA ALA A 371 -11.12 2.85 -8.29
C ALA A 371 -10.91 2.67 -6.77
N PHE A 372 -9.91 3.31 -6.17
CA PHE A 372 -9.64 3.18 -4.73
C PHE A 372 -10.71 3.85 -3.85
N ALA A 373 -11.26 4.99 -4.26
CA ALA A 373 -12.32 5.68 -3.52
C ALA A 373 -13.62 4.86 -3.52
N SER A 374 -14.02 4.30 -4.67
CA SER A 374 -15.18 3.40 -4.75
C SER A 374 -14.96 2.12 -3.95
N MET A 375 -13.75 1.55 -3.94
CA MET A 375 -13.40 0.44 -3.04
C MET A 375 -13.57 0.81 -1.57
N GLY A 376 -13.11 1.98 -1.16
CA GLY A 376 -13.27 2.48 0.20
C GLY A 376 -14.73 2.62 0.62
N LEU A 377 -15.58 3.11 -0.30
CA LEU A 377 -17.03 3.23 -0.09
C LEU A 377 -17.68 1.86 0.13
N VAL A 378 -17.45 0.91 -0.76
CA VAL A 378 -18.04 -0.45 -0.66
C VAL A 378 -17.47 -1.22 0.54
N ALA A 379 -16.23 -0.94 0.94
CA ALA A 379 -15.60 -1.52 2.14
C ALA A 379 -16.12 -0.96 3.47
N PHE A 380 -16.97 0.08 3.44
CA PHE A 380 -17.58 0.63 4.64
C PHE A 380 -18.41 -0.43 5.36
N GLU A 381 -18.22 -0.55 6.68
CA GLU A 381 -18.69 -1.71 7.46
C GLU A 381 -20.19 -2.03 7.32
N PRO A 382 -21.11 -1.05 7.37
CA PRO A 382 -22.53 -1.29 7.13
C PRO A 382 -22.83 -1.88 5.74
N ILE A 383 -22.19 -1.36 4.69
CA ILE A 383 -22.39 -1.80 3.30
C ILE A 383 -21.82 -3.20 3.14
N ARG A 384 -20.56 -3.39 3.55
CA ARG A 384 -19.86 -4.67 3.51
C ARG A 384 -20.63 -5.79 4.20
N ARG A 385 -21.17 -5.54 5.39
CA ARG A 385 -21.93 -6.56 6.15
C ARG A 385 -23.23 -6.95 5.45
N ARG A 386 -23.89 -6.01 4.78
CA ARG A 386 -25.15 -6.28 4.09
C ARG A 386 -24.92 -6.99 2.75
N TRP A 387 -23.84 -6.65 2.04
CA TRP A 387 -23.53 -7.11 0.68
C TRP A 387 -22.12 -7.71 0.58
N TYR A 388 -21.80 -8.68 1.45
CA TYR A 388 -20.43 -9.21 1.59
C TYR A 388 -19.84 -9.77 0.30
N GLU A 389 -20.59 -10.59 -0.44
CA GLU A 389 -20.12 -11.18 -1.70
C GLU A 389 -19.81 -10.10 -2.75
N ALA A 390 -20.73 -9.15 -2.94
CA ALA A 390 -20.53 -8.03 -3.87
C ALA A 390 -19.31 -7.19 -3.48
N PHE A 391 -19.15 -6.89 -2.19
CA PHE A 391 -17.95 -6.26 -1.66
C PHE A 391 -16.69 -7.05 -2.03
N LEU A 392 -16.67 -8.37 -1.78
CA LEU A 392 -15.49 -9.20 -1.96
C LEU A 392 -15.02 -9.22 -3.43
N TYR A 393 -15.95 -9.44 -4.36
CA TYR A 393 -15.63 -9.49 -5.79
C TYR A 393 -15.25 -8.11 -6.33
N PHE A 394 -16.03 -7.08 -6.01
CA PHE A 394 -15.74 -5.70 -6.44
C PHE A 394 -14.37 -5.23 -5.92
N HIS A 395 -14.08 -5.46 -4.64
CA HIS A 395 -12.83 -5.02 -4.03
C HIS A 395 -11.61 -5.68 -4.69
N ARG A 396 -11.69 -6.97 -5.07
CA ARG A 396 -10.60 -7.65 -5.79
C ARG A 396 -10.38 -7.10 -7.19
N VAL A 397 -11.45 -6.95 -7.97
CA VAL A 397 -11.36 -6.45 -9.36
C VAL A 397 -10.88 -5.01 -9.39
N ALA A 398 -11.49 -4.14 -8.57
CA ALA A 398 -11.12 -2.74 -8.48
C ALA A 398 -9.70 -2.55 -7.91
N ALA A 399 -9.22 -3.43 -7.02
CA ALA A 399 -7.83 -3.39 -6.55
C ALA A 399 -6.83 -3.60 -7.70
N VAL A 400 -7.06 -4.63 -8.53
CA VAL A 400 -6.20 -4.91 -9.70
C VAL A 400 -6.23 -3.74 -10.68
N ALA A 401 -7.42 -3.26 -11.03
CA ALA A 401 -7.58 -2.12 -11.93
C ALA A 401 -6.89 -0.85 -11.37
N GLY A 402 -7.13 -0.52 -10.11
CA GLY A 402 -6.55 0.64 -9.44
C GLY A 402 -5.02 0.57 -9.36
N ILE A 403 -4.44 -0.60 -9.04
CA ILE A 403 -2.99 -0.79 -9.02
C ILE A 403 -2.38 -0.62 -10.41
N VAL A 404 -2.99 -1.20 -11.46
CA VAL A 404 -2.52 -1.04 -12.84
C VAL A 404 -2.57 0.43 -13.26
N LEU A 405 -3.68 1.12 -13.00
CA LEU A 405 -3.83 2.55 -13.30
C LEU A 405 -2.82 3.40 -12.50
N ALA A 406 -2.56 3.07 -11.24
CA ALA A 406 -1.55 3.75 -10.43
C ALA A 406 -0.13 3.54 -10.97
N MET A 407 0.19 2.37 -11.51
CA MET A 407 1.48 2.13 -12.17
C MET A 407 1.62 2.91 -13.48
N LEU A 408 0.53 3.06 -14.25
CA LEU A 408 0.51 3.92 -15.45
C LEU A 408 0.60 5.41 -15.12
N HIS A 409 0.26 5.80 -13.89
CA HIS A 409 0.30 7.20 -13.45
C HIS A 409 1.73 7.74 -13.28
N SER A 410 2.69 6.96 -12.78
CA SER A 410 4.09 7.43 -12.64
C SER A 410 5.12 6.32 -12.51
N LYS A 411 6.36 6.60 -12.92
CA LYS A 411 7.49 5.67 -12.73
C LYS A 411 7.83 5.40 -11.26
N ALA A 412 7.58 6.37 -10.37
CA ALA A 412 7.78 6.19 -8.94
C ALA A 412 6.89 5.06 -8.39
N VAL A 413 5.64 5.01 -8.84
CA VAL A 413 4.70 3.94 -8.47
C VAL A 413 5.16 2.58 -9.02
N VAL A 414 5.60 2.54 -10.29
CA VAL A 414 6.12 1.30 -10.90
C VAL A 414 7.23 0.69 -10.04
N TYR A 415 8.26 1.47 -9.70
CA TYR A 415 9.36 0.97 -8.88
C TYR A 415 8.93 0.61 -7.45
N GLY A 416 8.06 1.41 -6.84
CA GLY A 416 7.55 1.14 -5.50
C GLY A 416 6.76 -0.17 -5.40
N MET A 417 6.00 -0.52 -6.44
CA MET A 417 5.12 -1.69 -6.42
C MET A 417 5.81 -3.02 -6.72
N ILE A 418 7.06 -3.04 -7.20
CA ILE A 418 7.78 -4.29 -7.52
C ILE A 418 7.84 -5.23 -6.30
N PHE A 419 8.36 -4.73 -5.17
CA PHE A 419 8.53 -5.53 -3.96
C PHE A 419 7.22 -6.14 -3.44
N PRO A 420 6.15 -5.36 -3.16
CA PRO A 420 4.92 -5.93 -2.62
C PRO A 420 4.19 -6.86 -3.60
N LEU A 421 4.25 -6.58 -4.91
CA LEU A 421 3.66 -7.47 -5.91
C LEU A 421 4.39 -8.81 -5.99
N VAL A 422 5.72 -8.84 -5.86
CA VAL A 422 6.49 -10.09 -5.81
C VAL A 422 6.09 -10.91 -4.58
N ILE A 423 6.04 -10.32 -3.39
CA ILE A 423 5.65 -11.02 -2.16
C ILE A 423 4.21 -11.53 -2.26
N TYR A 424 3.28 -10.70 -2.73
CA TYR A 424 1.89 -11.11 -2.92
C TYR A 424 1.75 -12.23 -3.96
N GLY A 425 2.51 -12.16 -5.06
CA GLY A 425 2.56 -13.17 -6.11
C GLY A 425 3.09 -14.52 -5.62
N LEU A 426 4.19 -14.52 -4.85
CA LEU A 426 4.73 -15.74 -4.22
C LEU A 426 3.74 -16.36 -3.24
N SER A 427 3.07 -15.53 -2.42
CA SER A 427 1.99 -16.00 -1.56
C SER A 427 0.81 -16.57 -2.36
N ALA A 428 0.46 -15.97 -3.50
CA ALA A 428 -0.59 -16.48 -4.37
C ALA A 428 -0.24 -17.84 -4.98
N LEU A 429 1.00 -18.03 -5.43
CA LEU A 429 1.49 -19.30 -5.93
C LEU A 429 1.44 -20.39 -4.86
N GLY A 430 1.86 -20.07 -3.62
CA GLY A 430 1.76 -21.00 -2.49
C GLY A 430 0.32 -21.42 -2.18
N ARG A 431 -0.67 -20.56 -2.41
CA ARG A 431 -2.09 -20.88 -2.22
C ARG A 431 -2.63 -21.87 -3.25
N LEU A 432 -1.99 -22.04 -4.41
CA LEU A 432 -2.40 -23.03 -5.40
C LEU A 432 -2.34 -24.46 -4.86
N ARG A 433 -1.53 -24.71 -3.83
CA ARG A 433 -1.48 -26.00 -3.12
C ARG A 433 -2.87 -26.44 -2.62
N ALA A 434 -3.74 -25.51 -2.27
CA ALA A 434 -5.09 -25.81 -1.78
C ALA A 434 -5.94 -26.59 -2.79
N PHE A 435 -5.72 -26.40 -4.10
CA PHE A 435 -6.44 -27.13 -5.15
C PHE A 435 -6.03 -28.60 -5.25
N PHE A 436 -4.84 -28.97 -4.76
CA PHE A 436 -4.37 -30.35 -4.73
C PHE A 436 -4.78 -31.10 -3.45
N ASN A 437 -5.22 -30.38 -2.43
CA ASN A 437 -5.69 -30.94 -1.17
C ASN A 437 -7.19 -31.27 -1.27
N ARG A 438 -7.53 -32.31 -2.04
CA ARG A 438 -8.90 -32.78 -2.26
C ARG A 438 -9.20 -33.99 -1.37
N PHE A 439 -10.32 -33.95 -0.67
CA PHE A 439 -10.76 -35.03 0.23
C PHE A 439 -12.25 -35.31 0.06
N GLU A 440 -12.66 -36.56 0.26
CA GLU A 440 -14.07 -36.93 0.42
C GLU A 440 -14.41 -36.91 1.91
N ALA A 441 -14.94 -35.79 2.40
CA ALA A 441 -15.26 -35.60 3.80
C ALA A 441 -16.56 -36.33 4.16
N HIS A 442 -16.57 -37.02 5.30
CA HIS A 442 -17.79 -37.58 5.86
C HIS A 442 -18.66 -36.47 6.44
N VAL A 443 -19.96 -36.55 6.19
CA VAL A 443 -20.93 -35.51 6.53
C VAL A 443 -21.78 -35.98 7.71
N ASP A 444 -21.92 -35.11 8.71
CA ASP A 444 -22.79 -35.33 9.86
C ASP A 444 -23.66 -34.10 10.10
N VAL A 445 -24.97 -34.26 10.03
CA VAL A 445 -25.94 -33.15 10.18
C VAL A 445 -26.43 -33.13 11.61
N SER A 446 -25.88 -32.21 12.40
CA SER A 446 -26.22 -32.08 13.83
C SER A 446 -27.48 -31.25 14.06
N ALA A 447 -27.79 -30.30 13.16
CA ALA A 447 -29.01 -29.49 13.17
C ALA A 447 -29.34 -29.02 11.74
N PRO A 448 -30.57 -28.54 11.46
CA PRO A 448 -30.95 -28.07 10.11
C PRO A 448 -30.04 -26.97 9.54
N ASP A 449 -29.39 -26.19 10.40
CA ASP A 449 -28.50 -25.08 10.03
C ASP A 449 -27.03 -25.38 10.35
N THR A 450 -26.68 -26.60 10.76
CA THR A 450 -25.34 -26.94 11.25
C THR A 450 -24.88 -28.31 10.74
N VAL A 451 -23.72 -28.34 10.10
CA VAL A 451 -23.12 -29.56 9.54
C VAL A 451 -21.67 -29.70 9.99
N THR A 452 -21.26 -30.93 10.24
CA THR A 452 -19.88 -31.31 10.51
C THR A 452 -19.30 -32.06 9.32
N LEU A 453 -18.15 -31.60 8.82
CA LEU A 453 -17.38 -32.21 7.74
C LEU A 453 -16.11 -32.82 8.33
N LEU A 454 -16.05 -34.15 8.44
CA LEU A 454 -14.88 -34.87 8.95
C LEU A 454 -14.00 -35.35 7.78
N LEU A 455 -12.73 -34.95 7.76
CA LEU A 455 -11.81 -35.42 6.72
C LEU A 455 -11.39 -36.87 6.97
N PRO A 456 -11.14 -37.68 5.92
CA PRO A 456 -10.63 -39.02 6.07
C PRO A 456 -9.21 -39.02 6.67
N SER A 457 -8.85 -40.08 7.38
CA SER A 457 -7.48 -40.29 7.84
C SER A 457 -6.56 -40.54 6.64
N THR A 458 -5.58 -39.67 6.47
CA THR A 458 -4.55 -39.69 5.43
C THR A 458 -3.24 -39.21 6.04
N PRO A 459 -2.07 -39.49 5.42
CA PRO A 459 -0.80 -38.97 5.92
C PRO A 459 -0.79 -37.44 6.09
N GLN A 460 -1.55 -36.72 5.26
CA GLN A 460 -1.65 -35.27 5.32
C GLN A 460 -2.57 -34.78 6.44
N THR A 461 -3.75 -35.36 6.60
CA THR A 461 -4.71 -34.97 7.64
C THR A 461 -4.21 -35.35 9.03
N LYS A 462 -3.54 -36.50 9.16
CA LYS A 462 -2.83 -36.90 10.39
C LYS A 462 -1.72 -35.90 10.74
N ARG A 463 -0.89 -35.53 9.76
CA ARG A 463 0.14 -34.50 9.96
C ARG A 463 -0.47 -33.17 10.39
N TRP A 464 -1.62 -32.79 9.84
CA TRP A 464 -2.31 -31.57 10.29
C TRP A 464 -2.80 -31.70 11.72
N ALA A 465 -3.42 -32.82 12.10
CA ALA A 465 -3.85 -33.08 13.47
C ALA A 465 -2.69 -32.97 14.48
N GLU A 466 -1.49 -33.44 14.10
CA GLU A 466 -0.30 -33.41 14.95
C GLU A 466 0.42 -32.06 15.01
N THR A 467 0.41 -31.29 13.92
CA THR A 467 1.32 -30.13 13.76
C THR A 467 0.66 -28.77 13.59
N MET A 468 -0.67 -28.72 13.44
CA MET A 468 -1.36 -27.43 13.35
C MET A 468 -1.36 -26.70 14.69
N ASN A 469 -1.29 -25.37 14.66
CA ASN A 469 -1.42 -24.58 15.88
C ASN A 469 -2.81 -24.79 16.52
N PRO A 470 -2.95 -24.64 17.84
CA PRO A 470 -4.27 -24.54 18.46
C PRO A 470 -5.07 -23.40 17.83
N CYS A 471 -6.40 -23.52 17.78
CA CYS A 471 -7.28 -22.53 17.12
C CYS A 471 -6.99 -22.28 15.62
N ALA A 472 -6.25 -23.16 14.94
CA ALA A 472 -6.01 -23.05 13.51
C ALA A 472 -7.32 -23.18 12.71
N PHE A 473 -7.37 -22.53 11.56
CA PHE A 473 -8.47 -22.57 10.62
C PHE A 473 -7.96 -22.85 9.20
N PHE A 474 -8.87 -23.30 8.34
CA PHE A 474 -8.60 -23.59 6.94
C PHE A 474 -9.62 -22.90 6.06
N TYR A 475 -9.22 -22.56 4.84
CA TYR A 475 -10.17 -22.21 3.79
C TYR A 475 -10.70 -23.50 3.16
N VAL A 476 -12.01 -23.69 3.23
CA VAL A 476 -12.70 -24.84 2.65
C VAL A 476 -13.49 -24.38 1.44
N CYS A 477 -13.40 -25.14 0.36
CA CYS A 477 -14.24 -25.03 -0.83
C CYS A 477 -14.98 -26.35 -1.02
N VAL A 478 -16.27 -26.28 -1.35
CA VAL A 478 -17.13 -27.43 -1.61
C VAL A 478 -17.56 -27.33 -3.08
N PRO A 479 -16.86 -28.00 -4.02
CA PRO A 479 -17.06 -27.76 -5.46
C PRO A 479 -18.46 -28.03 -5.98
N SER A 480 -19.22 -28.93 -5.34
CA SER A 480 -20.63 -29.19 -5.67
C SER A 480 -21.56 -28.01 -5.37
N ILE A 481 -21.14 -27.09 -4.49
CA ILE A 481 -21.88 -25.85 -4.17
C ILE A 481 -21.31 -24.67 -4.96
N SER A 482 -19.99 -24.51 -4.94
CA SER A 482 -19.28 -23.48 -5.70
C SER A 482 -17.80 -23.84 -5.85
N ALA A 483 -17.28 -23.78 -7.07
CA ALA A 483 -15.87 -24.03 -7.37
C ALA A 483 -14.94 -22.84 -7.03
N THR A 484 -15.52 -21.65 -6.82
CA THR A 484 -14.76 -20.39 -6.65
C THR A 484 -14.83 -19.82 -5.24
N GLU A 485 -15.80 -20.25 -4.44
CA GLU A 485 -16.00 -19.77 -3.07
C GLU A 485 -15.12 -20.57 -2.09
N TRP A 486 -14.28 -19.83 -1.36
CA TRP A 486 -13.41 -20.36 -0.32
C TRP A 486 -13.70 -19.64 0.98
N HIS A 487 -14.19 -20.36 1.98
CA HIS A 487 -14.62 -19.80 3.25
C HIS A 487 -13.75 -20.32 4.41
N PRO A 488 -13.34 -19.46 5.35
CA PRO A 488 -12.51 -19.87 6.48
C PRO A 488 -13.35 -20.57 7.57
N PHE A 489 -12.92 -21.73 8.03
CA PHE A 489 -13.52 -22.46 9.15
C PHE A 489 -12.44 -22.98 10.10
N SER A 490 -12.68 -22.83 11.40
CA SER A 490 -11.81 -23.41 12.44
C SER A 490 -11.75 -24.93 12.26
N ALA A 491 -10.54 -25.48 12.26
CA ALA A 491 -10.35 -26.92 12.27
C ALA A 491 -10.43 -27.45 13.70
N ILE A 492 -10.95 -28.66 13.83
CA ILE A 492 -11.06 -29.40 15.07
C ILE A 492 -10.29 -30.70 14.88
N VAL A 493 -9.29 -30.97 15.72
CA VAL A 493 -8.64 -32.29 15.76
C VAL A 493 -9.69 -33.33 16.14
N SER A 494 -9.73 -34.47 15.46
CA SER A 494 -10.64 -35.55 15.85
C SER A 494 -10.24 -36.16 17.21
N PRO A 495 -11.18 -36.73 18.00
CA PRO A 495 -10.88 -37.32 19.30
C PRO A 495 -9.77 -38.39 19.31
N ASP A 496 -9.65 -39.15 18.22
CA ASP A 496 -8.61 -40.15 17.96
C ASP A 496 -7.26 -39.55 17.50
N GLN A 497 -7.24 -38.23 17.26
CA GLN A 497 -6.08 -37.45 16.78
C GLN A 497 -5.50 -37.93 15.45
N ASP A 498 -6.30 -38.60 14.61
CA ASP A 498 -5.85 -39.15 13.32
C ASP A 498 -6.28 -38.29 12.12
N SER A 499 -7.16 -37.32 12.32
CA SER A 499 -7.63 -36.39 11.29
C SER A 499 -8.12 -35.06 11.87
N ILE A 500 -8.71 -34.23 11.02
CA ILE A 500 -9.36 -32.96 11.39
C ILE A 500 -10.77 -32.89 10.79
N GLY A 501 -11.64 -32.11 11.43
CA GLY A 501 -12.99 -31.81 10.93
C GLY A 501 -13.35 -30.33 11.05
N PHE A 502 -14.46 -29.96 10.41
CA PHE A 502 -15.01 -28.61 10.41
C PHE A 502 -16.47 -28.66 10.83
N CYS A 503 -16.82 -28.02 11.94
CA CYS A 503 -18.22 -27.81 12.34
C CYS A 503 -18.64 -26.41 11.88
N ILE A 504 -19.61 -26.33 10.96
CA ILE A 504 -20.00 -25.09 10.29
C ILE A 504 -21.51 -24.85 10.45
N LYS A 505 -21.86 -23.60 10.79
CA LYS A 505 -23.24 -23.16 11.04
C LYS A 505 -23.65 -22.06 10.06
N ALA A 506 -24.82 -22.18 9.47
CA ALA A 506 -25.33 -21.24 8.49
C ALA A 506 -25.74 -19.90 9.15
N PRO A 507 -25.15 -18.76 8.75
CA PRO A 507 -25.48 -17.46 9.35
C PRO A 507 -26.82 -16.90 8.86
N LYS A 508 -27.26 -17.29 7.66
CA LYS A 508 -28.52 -16.88 7.02
C LYS A 508 -28.89 -17.83 5.89
N LYS A 509 -30.18 -17.88 5.57
CA LYS A 509 -30.70 -18.59 4.38
C LYS A 509 -30.05 -18.07 3.09
N GLY A 510 -29.78 -18.98 2.16
CA GLY A 510 -29.15 -18.72 0.87
C GLY A 510 -27.64 -18.43 0.93
N SER A 511 -27.03 -18.45 2.12
CA SER A 511 -25.56 -18.37 2.25
C SER A 511 -24.87 -19.62 1.72
N PHE A 512 -23.55 -19.56 1.50
CA PHE A 512 -22.76 -20.73 1.12
C PHE A 512 -22.99 -21.91 2.06
N VAL A 513 -22.89 -21.68 3.38
CA VAL A 513 -23.03 -22.73 4.39
C VAL A 513 -24.46 -23.28 4.42
N ASP A 514 -25.49 -22.45 4.22
CA ASP A 514 -26.88 -22.90 4.11
C ASP A 514 -27.06 -23.89 2.94
N LYS A 515 -26.45 -23.61 1.79
CA LYS A 515 -26.45 -24.55 0.64
C LYS A 515 -25.69 -25.84 0.94
N VAL A 516 -24.59 -25.76 1.70
CA VAL A 516 -23.87 -26.97 2.16
C VAL A 516 -24.76 -27.79 3.10
N CYS A 517 -25.45 -27.18 4.07
CA CYS A 517 -26.38 -27.88 4.97
C CYS A 517 -27.52 -28.57 4.21
N LEU A 518 -28.10 -27.90 3.20
CA LEU A 518 -29.14 -28.48 2.36
C LEU A 518 -28.62 -29.69 1.58
N ALA A 519 -27.46 -29.58 0.92
CA ALA A 519 -26.86 -30.69 0.18
C ALA A 519 -26.41 -31.84 1.10
N ALA A 520 -26.01 -31.53 2.32
CA ALA A 520 -25.60 -32.50 3.33
C ALA A 520 -26.75 -33.38 3.85
N THR A 521 -28.01 -32.97 3.66
CA THR A 521 -29.18 -33.73 4.11
C THR A 521 -29.31 -35.06 3.35
N ASP A 522 -28.91 -35.09 2.08
CA ASP A 522 -29.03 -36.26 1.20
C ASP A 522 -27.68 -36.95 0.91
N ALA A 523 -26.59 -36.49 1.54
CA ALA A 523 -25.23 -36.94 1.25
C ALA A 523 -24.50 -37.47 2.49
N THR A 524 -23.91 -38.65 2.37
CA THR A 524 -23.03 -39.22 3.42
C THR A 524 -21.59 -38.74 3.33
N THR A 525 -21.18 -38.29 2.14
CA THR A 525 -19.85 -37.74 1.86
C THR A 525 -19.94 -36.55 0.92
N MET A 526 -19.02 -35.59 1.06
CA MET A 526 -18.87 -34.45 0.16
C MET A 526 -17.41 -34.21 -0.19
N THR A 527 -17.15 -33.97 -1.48
CA THR A 527 -15.83 -33.51 -1.92
C THR A 527 -15.55 -32.12 -1.34
N VAL A 528 -14.41 -31.98 -0.66
CA VAL A 528 -13.90 -30.71 -0.13
C VAL A 528 -12.47 -30.45 -0.59
N LEU A 529 -12.17 -29.19 -0.91
CA LEU A 529 -10.82 -28.69 -1.14
C LEU A 529 -10.38 -27.88 0.07
N VAL A 530 -9.17 -28.12 0.56
CA VAL A 530 -8.71 -27.59 1.85
C VAL A 530 -7.40 -26.81 1.72
N GLY A 531 -7.46 -25.50 1.99
CA GLY A 531 -6.31 -24.60 2.02
C GLY A 531 -5.91 -24.23 3.45
N GLY A 532 -4.67 -24.53 3.85
CA GLY A 532 -4.15 -24.21 5.18
C GLY A 532 -3.04 -25.20 5.61
N PRO A 533 -2.75 -25.31 6.93
CA PRO A 533 -3.37 -24.58 8.04
C PRO A 533 -3.02 -23.09 8.08
N TYR A 534 -3.92 -22.28 8.65
CA TYR A 534 -3.69 -20.88 9.00
C TYR A 534 -4.07 -20.65 10.46
N GLY A 535 -3.58 -19.56 11.04
CA GLY A 535 -3.92 -19.15 12.39
C GLY A 535 -2.91 -19.65 13.43
N LYS A 536 -2.68 -18.80 14.42
CA LYS A 536 -1.80 -19.06 15.56
C LYS A 536 -2.31 -18.21 16.73
N PRO A 537 -2.57 -18.81 17.90
CA PRO A 537 -3.01 -18.05 19.05
C PRO A 537 -1.86 -17.14 19.46
N ALA A 538 -2.18 -15.93 19.92
CA ALA A 538 -1.14 -14.98 20.29
C ALA A 538 -0.46 -15.35 21.63
N VAL A 539 -0.94 -16.41 22.27
CA VAL A 539 -0.50 -16.97 23.55
C VAL A 539 0.01 -18.39 23.32
N ASP A 540 1.04 -18.79 24.06
CA ASP A 540 1.56 -20.15 24.05
C ASP A 540 0.91 -20.95 25.19
N LEU A 541 -0.06 -21.80 24.84
CA LEU A 541 -0.89 -22.51 25.81
C LEU A 541 -0.09 -23.44 26.73
N GLY A 542 1.05 -23.95 26.27
CA GLY A 542 1.91 -24.83 27.07
C GLY A 542 2.61 -24.14 28.26
N ARG A 543 2.54 -22.81 28.36
CA ARG A 543 3.19 -22.02 29.43
C ARG A 543 2.29 -21.75 30.63
N TYR A 544 1.00 -22.11 30.55
CA TYR A 544 0.01 -21.81 31.57
C TYR A 544 -0.32 -23.04 32.40
N ASP A 545 -0.60 -22.83 33.69
CA ASP A 545 -1.07 -23.88 34.58
C ASP A 545 -2.58 -24.12 34.40
N HIS A 546 -3.32 -23.09 33.99
CA HIS A 546 -4.77 -23.15 33.75
C HIS A 546 -5.15 -22.34 32.51
N VAL A 547 -6.03 -22.92 31.68
CA VAL A 547 -6.60 -22.26 30.50
C VAL A 547 -8.11 -22.24 30.63
N VAL A 548 -8.68 -21.04 30.71
CA VAL A 548 -10.14 -20.80 30.76
C VAL A 548 -10.62 -20.44 29.37
N MET A 549 -11.53 -21.23 28.81
CA MET A 549 -12.11 -21.03 27.49
C MET A 549 -13.57 -20.62 27.63
N VAL A 550 -13.93 -19.43 27.18
CA VAL A 550 -15.32 -18.96 27.16
C VAL A 550 -15.78 -18.83 25.72
N CYS A 551 -16.73 -19.65 25.30
CA CYS A 551 -17.19 -19.70 23.93
C CYS A 551 -18.71 -19.56 23.79
N GLY A 552 -19.15 -19.03 22.65
CA GLY A 552 -20.55 -18.77 22.35
C GLY A 552 -20.95 -19.29 20.97
N GLY A 553 -22.02 -20.10 20.90
CA GLY A 553 -22.50 -20.71 19.65
C GLY A 553 -21.42 -21.54 18.96
N ILE A 554 -21.24 -21.34 17.65
CA ILE A 554 -20.21 -22.05 16.85
C ILE A 554 -18.76 -21.65 17.22
N GLY A 555 -18.58 -20.64 18.08
CA GLY A 555 -17.27 -20.25 18.63
C GLY A 555 -16.62 -21.33 19.50
N VAL A 556 -17.29 -22.44 19.78
CA VAL A 556 -16.71 -23.62 20.45
C VAL A 556 -15.63 -24.30 19.63
N THR A 557 -15.70 -24.22 18.30
CA THR A 557 -14.83 -24.96 17.37
C THR A 557 -13.32 -24.81 17.63
N PRO A 558 -12.74 -23.61 17.77
CA PRO A 558 -11.32 -23.48 18.12
C PRO A 558 -10.99 -24.03 19.51
N MET A 559 -11.94 -24.03 20.45
CA MET A 559 -11.75 -24.54 21.82
C MET A 559 -11.75 -26.06 21.85
N LEU A 560 -12.63 -26.71 21.07
CA LEU A 560 -12.62 -28.16 20.91
C LEU A 560 -11.30 -28.65 20.32
N SER A 561 -10.72 -27.90 19.38
CA SER A 561 -9.39 -28.26 18.87
C SER A 561 -8.31 -28.19 19.94
N VAL A 562 -8.37 -27.21 20.86
CA VAL A 562 -7.43 -27.12 21.99
C VAL A 562 -7.59 -28.34 22.90
N VAL A 563 -8.83 -28.65 23.29
CA VAL A 563 -9.15 -29.82 24.12
C VAL A 563 -8.64 -31.11 23.46
N ASN A 564 -8.89 -31.29 22.16
CA ASN A 564 -8.53 -32.52 21.47
C ASN A 564 -7.02 -32.70 21.24
N GLN A 565 -6.29 -31.60 21.02
CA GLN A 565 -4.82 -31.64 20.97
C GLN A 565 -4.18 -31.98 22.32
N CYS A 566 -4.87 -31.65 23.41
CA CYS A 566 -4.43 -31.95 24.76
C CYS A 566 -4.85 -33.35 25.25
N ARG A 567 -5.52 -34.19 24.45
CA ARG A 567 -5.89 -35.55 24.87
C ARG A 567 -4.65 -36.44 25.04
N ASP A 568 -4.71 -37.40 25.96
CA ASP A 568 -3.58 -38.25 26.32
C ASP A 568 -3.09 -39.14 25.17
N LYS A 569 -1.77 -39.08 24.91
CA LYS A 569 -1.03 -40.07 24.11
C LYS A 569 -0.15 -40.99 24.98
N GLY A 570 -0.31 -40.95 26.31
CA GLY A 570 0.47 -41.76 27.25
C GLY A 570 1.86 -41.20 27.58
N GLY A 571 2.02 -39.87 27.70
CA GLY A 571 3.30 -39.23 28.03
C GLY A 571 3.20 -38.24 29.20
N GLU A 572 4.15 -38.32 30.14
CA GLU A 572 4.24 -37.55 31.41
C GLU A 572 4.63 -36.07 31.24
N SER A 573 4.01 -35.33 30.31
CA SER A 573 4.20 -33.87 30.23
C SER A 573 3.23 -33.13 31.15
N ARG A 574 3.71 -32.17 31.95
CA ARG A 574 2.87 -31.27 32.78
C ARG A 574 1.91 -30.49 31.87
N ARG A 575 0.62 -30.81 31.94
CA ARG A 575 -0.44 -30.17 31.15
C ARG A 575 -1.15 -29.06 31.93
N ALA A 576 -1.67 -28.08 31.19
CA ALA A 576 -2.54 -27.06 31.76
C ALA A 576 -3.91 -27.66 32.07
N ASN A 577 -4.51 -27.27 33.20
CA ASN A 577 -5.90 -27.61 33.49
C ASN A 577 -6.82 -26.84 32.54
N LEU A 578 -7.65 -27.55 31.79
CA LEU A 578 -8.57 -26.96 30.81
C LEU A 578 -9.96 -26.80 31.43
N GLU A 579 -10.47 -25.56 31.47
CA GLU A 579 -11.85 -25.26 31.88
C GLU A 579 -12.58 -24.55 30.73
N MET A 580 -13.60 -25.20 30.17
CA MET A 580 -14.41 -24.66 29.09
C MET A 580 -15.82 -24.30 29.56
N HIS A 581 -16.25 -23.08 29.27
CA HIS A 581 -17.61 -22.58 29.45
C HIS A 581 -18.23 -22.31 28.08
N TRP A 582 -19.18 -23.14 27.67
CA TRP A 582 -19.81 -23.01 26.36
C TRP A 582 -21.26 -22.58 26.49
N VAL A 583 -21.59 -21.45 25.87
CA VAL A 583 -22.92 -20.84 25.90
C VAL A 583 -23.59 -20.96 24.54
N VAL A 584 -24.78 -21.57 24.50
CA VAL A 584 -25.61 -21.65 23.29
C VAL A 584 -26.98 -21.02 23.48
N ARG A 585 -27.71 -20.86 22.37
CA ARG A 585 -29.08 -20.37 22.42
C ARG A 585 -30.04 -21.50 22.77
N ALA A 586 -30.11 -22.54 21.93
CA ALA A 586 -30.98 -23.69 22.15
C ALA A 586 -30.18 -24.88 22.72
N PRO A 587 -30.74 -25.72 23.61
CA PRO A 587 -30.03 -26.88 24.13
C PRO A 587 -29.50 -27.81 23.03
N THR A 588 -30.25 -28.00 21.94
CA THR A 588 -29.84 -28.85 20.80
C THR A 588 -28.55 -28.36 20.12
N ASP A 589 -28.21 -27.07 20.23
CA ASP A 589 -26.95 -26.54 19.70
C ASP A 589 -25.73 -27.12 20.45
N LEU A 590 -25.89 -27.67 21.66
CA LEU A 590 -24.81 -28.35 22.39
C LEU A 590 -24.33 -29.62 21.69
N LEU A 591 -25.13 -30.16 20.77
CA LEU A 591 -24.78 -31.33 19.96
C LEU A 591 -24.22 -30.93 18.58
N SER A 592 -23.94 -29.64 18.34
CA SER A 592 -23.49 -29.14 17.03
C SER A 592 -22.20 -29.79 16.50
N ALA A 593 -21.33 -30.25 17.41
CA ALA A 593 -20.03 -30.84 17.10
C ALA A 593 -19.88 -32.21 17.78
N ASP A 594 -20.98 -32.93 17.97
CA ASP A 594 -21.10 -34.12 18.82
C ASP A 594 -19.95 -35.13 18.63
N ARG A 595 -19.74 -35.59 17.38
CA ARG A 595 -18.66 -36.55 17.03
C ARG A 595 -17.25 -36.04 17.24
N LEU A 596 -17.04 -34.72 17.20
CA LEU A 596 -15.73 -34.10 17.38
C LEU A 596 -15.48 -33.71 18.83
N MET A 597 -16.53 -33.62 19.65
CA MET A 597 -16.46 -33.21 21.05
C MET A 597 -16.31 -34.42 21.99
N PHE A 598 -17.13 -35.46 21.77
CA PHE A 598 -17.24 -36.57 22.70
C PHE A 598 -16.44 -37.81 22.28
N PRO A 599 -15.97 -38.65 23.22
CA PRO A 599 -16.07 -38.45 24.68
C PRO A 599 -15.21 -37.25 25.13
N LEU A 600 -15.54 -36.60 26.23
CA LEU A 600 -14.65 -35.54 26.77
C LEU A 600 -13.47 -36.17 27.52
N PRO A 601 -12.26 -35.59 27.44
CA PRO A 601 -11.12 -36.11 28.20
C PRO A 601 -11.28 -35.81 29.70
N ASN A 602 -10.80 -36.74 30.54
CA ASN A 602 -11.02 -36.72 32.01
C ASN A 602 -10.43 -35.48 32.71
N ASP A 603 -9.43 -34.84 32.11
CA ASP A 603 -8.71 -33.67 32.60
C ASP A 603 -9.31 -32.33 32.14
N ALA A 604 -10.32 -32.36 31.26
CA ALA A 604 -11.03 -31.16 30.82
C ALA A 604 -12.36 -30.98 31.54
N VAL A 605 -12.51 -29.86 32.24
CA VAL A 605 -13.78 -29.46 32.87
C VAL A 605 -14.61 -28.72 31.84
N CYS A 606 -15.78 -29.24 31.50
CA CYS A 606 -16.71 -28.61 30.55
C CYS A 606 -18.02 -28.23 31.24
N LYS A 607 -18.36 -26.95 31.25
CA LYS A 607 -19.63 -26.41 31.76
C LYS A 607 -20.44 -25.84 30.60
N LEU A 608 -21.65 -26.38 30.43
CA LEU A 608 -22.51 -26.09 29.29
C LEU A 608 -23.70 -25.24 29.73
N TYR A 609 -24.01 -24.22 28.94
CA TYR A 609 -25.06 -23.25 29.26
C TYR A 609 -26.01 -23.05 28.08
N SER A 610 -27.31 -22.96 28.37
CA SER A 610 -28.33 -22.67 27.38
C SER A 610 -29.18 -21.47 27.79
N THR A 611 -29.21 -20.44 26.94
CA THR A 611 -29.92 -19.18 27.23
C THR A 611 -31.42 -19.21 26.95
N ALA A 612 -31.89 -20.14 26.12
CA ALA A 612 -33.32 -20.35 25.85
C ALA A 612 -33.92 -21.53 26.64
N ALA A 613 -33.14 -22.21 27.49
CA ALA A 613 -33.66 -23.26 28.35
C ALA A 613 -34.52 -22.70 29.48
N ASP A 614 -35.61 -23.41 29.79
CA ASP A 614 -36.49 -23.07 30.90
C ASP A 614 -35.93 -23.55 32.25
N ASN A 615 -35.25 -24.70 32.27
CA ASN A 615 -34.67 -25.33 33.46
C ASN A 615 -33.33 -26.02 33.13
N ASP A 616 -32.55 -26.31 34.17
CA ASP A 616 -31.37 -27.17 34.09
C ASP A 616 -31.81 -28.60 33.71
N SER A 617 -31.10 -29.21 32.77
CA SER A 617 -31.46 -30.52 32.23
C SER A 617 -30.27 -31.19 31.54
N SER A 618 -30.52 -32.29 30.83
CA SER A 618 -29.51 -33.05 30.10
C SER A 618 -30.00 -33.49 28.72
N LEU A 619 -29.05 -33.73 27.82
CA LEU A 619 -29.28 -34.29 26.48
C LEU A 619 -28.51 -35.60 26.35
N LEU A 620 -28.93 -36.46 25.42
CA LEU A 620 -28.16 -37.65 25.07
C LEU A 620 -27.35 -37.38 23.80
N SER A 621 -26.03 -37.56 23.88
CA SER A 621 -25.13 -37.54 22.72
C SER A 621 -25.35 -38.78 21.85
N SER A 622 -25.04 -38.69 20.55
CA SER A 622 -24.99 -39.85 19.65
C SER A 622 -23.98 -40.90 20.09
N THR A 623 -23.00 -40.52 20.93
CA THR A 623 -22.03 -41.42 21.55
C THR A 623 -22.56 -42.15 22.78
N GLY A 624 -23.78 -41.82 23.24
CA GLY A 624 -24.40 -42.38 24.44
C GLY A 624 -24.09 -41.62 25.73
N GLU A 625 -23.26 -40.58 25.71
CA GLU A 625 -22.98 -39.74 26.87
C GLU A 625 -24.15 -38.81 27.22
N THR A 626 -24.41 -38.65 28.52
CA THR A 626 -25.41 -37.68 29.01
C THR A 626 -24.77 -36.32 29.21
N VAL A 627 -25.22 -35.34 28.44
CA VAL A 627 -24.68 -33.98 28.36
C VAL A 627 -25.53 -33.06 29.23
N HIS A 628 -25.06 -32.77 30.44
CA HIS A 628 -25.74 -31.86 31.38
C HIS A 628 -25.49 -30.39 31.03
N TYR A 629 -26.52 -29.56 31.14
CA TYR A 629 -26.44 -28.12 30.92
C TYR A 629 -27.23 -27.31 31.95
N THR A 630 -26.74 -26.10 32.21
CA THR A 630 -27.34 -25.12 33.11
C THR A 630 -28.05 -24.02 32.33
N ARG A 631 -29.18 -23.54 32.85
CA ARG A 631 -29.91 -22.41 32.29
C ARG A 631 -29.11 -21.11 32.45
N GLY A 632 -29.14 -20.29 31.40
CA GLY A 632 -28.64 -18.92 31.44
C GLY A 632 -27.21 -18.78 30.89
N LYS A 633 -26.37 -18.05 31.61
CA LYS A 633 -25.00 -17.69 31.21
C LYS A 633 -24.05 -17.88 32.40
N PRO A 634 -22.75 -18.13 32.14
CA PRO A 634 -21.76 -18.17 33.20
C PRO A 634 -21.68 -16.80 33.91
N ILE A 635 -21.57 -16.84 35.23
CA ILE A 635 -21.28 -15.66 36.04
C ILE A 635 -19.78 -15.38 35.94
N LEU A 636 -19.40 -14.43 35.07
CA LEU A 636 -18.00 -14.20 34.72
C LEU A 636 -17.13 -13.79 35.93
N ASP A 637 -17.70 -13.14 36.95
CA ASP A 637 -17.00 -12.80 38.19
C ASP A 637 -16.60 -14.04 39.00
N GLU A 638 -17.33 -15.15 38.87
CA GLU A 638 -16.98 -16.44 39.49
C GLU A 638 -16.02 -17.24 38.60
N VAL A 639 -16.20 -17.14 37.28
CA VAL A 639 -15.36 -17.84 36.30
C VAL A 639 -13.95 -17.25 36.25
N ILE A 640 -13.84 -15.92 36.28
CA ILE A 640 -12.61 -15.16 36.06
C ILE A 640 -12.35 -14.30 37.30
N ASN A 641 -11.84 -14.92 38.36
CA ASN A 641 -11.62 -14.27 39.65
C ASN A 641 -10.17 -14.47 40.14
N LEU A 642 -9.66 -13.52 40.91
CA LEU A 642 -8.27 -13.52 41.39
C LEU A 642 -7.99 -14.63 42.42
N GLU A 643 -8.94 -14.91 43.30
CA GLU A 643 -8.83 -15.89 44.39
C GLU A 643 -8.61 -17.32 43.86
N ARG A 644 -9.29 -17.70 42.76
CA ARG A 644 -9.19 -19.02 42.11
C ARG A 644 -7.82 -19.24 41.45
N PHE A 645 -7.15 -18.16 41.07
CA PHE A 645 -5.95 -18.18 40.23
C PHE A 645 -4.69 -17.73 40.96
N LEU A 646 -4.77 -17.56 42.28
CA LEU A 646 -3.66 -17.11 43.11
C LEU A 646 -2.46 -18.07 42.98
N GLY A 647 -1.31 -17.52 42.57
CA GLY A 647 -0.08 -18.29 42.34
C GLY A 647 -0.02 -19.12 41.05
N LYS A 648 -1.01 -19.02 40.15
CA LYS A 648 -1.08 -19.80 38.92
C LYS A 648 -0.89 -18.94 37.68
N LYS A 649 -0.23 -19.45 36.64
CA LYS A 649 -0.21 -18.81 35.32
C LYS A 649 -1.51 -19.13 34.59
N VAL A 650 -2.33 -18.12 34.30
CA VAL A 650 -3.65 -18.30 33.70
C VAL A 650 -3.76 -17.58 32.36
N CYS A 651 -4.37 -18.26 31.40
CA CYS A 651 -4.76 -17.71 30.11
C CYS A 651 -6.27 -17.81 29.92
N VAL A 652 -6.89 -16.75 29.42
CA VAL A 652 -8.31 -16.71 29.06
C VAL A 652 -8.46 -16.65 27.54
N LEU A 653 -9.16 -17.62 26.97
CA LEU A 653 -9.52 -17.67 25.55
C LEU A 653 -11.00 -17.32 25.39
N ALA A 654 -11.34 -16.46 24.42
CA ALA A 654 -12.73 -16.13 24.13
C ALA A 654 -13.07 -16.21 22.64
N CYS A 655 -14.17 -16.87 22.30
CA CYS A 655 -14.68 -16.91 20.92
C CYS A 655 -16.21 -16.95 20.87
N GLY A 656 -16.84 -15.99 20.20
CA GLY A 656 -18.30 -15.96 20.10
C GLY A 656 -18.84 -14.57 19.77
N PRO A 657 -20.10 -14.28 20.14
CA PRO A 657 -20.72 -13.00 19.89
C PRO A 657 -19.88 -11.82 20.46
N PRO A 658 -19.81 -10.67 19.77
CA PRO A 658 -18.96 -9.55 20.19
C PRO A 658 -19.19 -9.09 21.64
N GLY A 659 -20.44 -9.14 22.12
CA GLY A 659 -20.76 -8.81 23.52
C GLY A 659 -20.09 -9.75 24.52
N LEU A 660 -20.21 -11.07 24.30
CA LEU A 660 -19.59 -12.08 25.17
C LEU A 660 -18.07 -11.91 25.21
N VAL A 661 -17.44 -11.77 24.03
CA VAL A 661 -15.98 -11.63 23.94
C VAL A 661 -15.49 -10.34 24.63
N ALA A 662 -16.23 -9.23 24.49
CA ALA A 662 -15.89 -7.98 25.15
C ALA A 662 -16.04 -8.08 26.68
N ASP A 663 -17.06 -8.77 27.17
CA ASP A 663 -17.27 -9.01 28.60
C ASP A 663 -16.12 -9.83 29.18
N VAL A 664 -15.76 -10.94 28.54
CA VAL A 664 -14.63 -11.79 28.96
C VAL A 664 -13.31 -11.00 28.92
N GLN A 665 -13.08 -10.20 27.87
CA GLN A 665 -11.89 -9.34 27.76
C GLN A 665 -11.79 -8.35 28.93
N ARG A 666 -12.91 -7.80 29.40
CA ARG A 666 -12.94 -6.89 30.55
C ARG A 666 -12.54 -7.57 31.85
N HIS A 667 -13.11 -8.74 32.14
CA HIS A 667 -12.80 -9.49 33.36
C HIS A 667 -11.36 -10.02 33.35
N ALA A 668 -10.87 -10.51 32.21
CA ALA A 668 -9.47 -10.92 32.08
C ALA A 668 -8.50 -9.75 32.36
N ARG A 669 -8.85 -8.54 31.89
CA ARG A 669 -8.05 -7.34 32.15
C ARG A 669 -8.11 -6.89 33.62
N SER A 670 -9.26 -6.98 34.30
CA SER A 670 -9.39 -6.51 35.68
C SER A 670 -8.50 -7.28 36.65
N ILE A 671 -8.23 -8.57 36.37
CA ILE A 671 -7.32 -9.41 37.16
C ILE A 671 -5.93 -9.59 36.52
N ASN A 672 -5.63 -8.87 35.45
CA ASN A 672 -4.33 -8.87 34.75
C ASN A 672 -3.85 -10.26 34.29
N VAL A 673 -4.75 -11.07 33.73
CA VAL A 673 -4.41 -12.36 33.09
C VAL A 673 -4.25 -12.20 31.58
N ASP A 674 -3.48 -13.11 30.98
CA ASP A 674 -3.27 -13.10 29.52
C ASP A 674 -4.57 -13.48 28.81
N PHE A 675 -4.90 -12.76 27.73
CA PHE A 675 -6.16 -12.89 27.03
C PHE A 675 -5.95 -13.02 25.52
N HIS A 676 -6.62 -14.00 24.93
CA HIS A 676 -6.67 -14.18 23.48
C HIS A 676 -8.11 -14.30 23.01
N LYS A 677 -8.45 -13.60 21.92
CA LYS A 677 -9.79 -13.66 21.33
C LYS A 677 -9.72 -14.14 19.89
N GLU A 678 -10.63 -15.04 19.55
CA GLU A 678 -10.92 -15.47 18.20
C GLU A 678 -12.24 -14.82 17.76
N VAL A 679 -12.20 -13.98 16.73
CA VAL A 679 -13.39 -13.29 16.24
C VAL A 679 -13.52 -13.49 14.73
N PHE A 680 -14.45 -14.35 14.35
CA PHE A 680 -14.91 -14.47 12.98
C PHE A 680 -16.09 -13.51 12.80
N LEU A 681 -15.82 -12.30 12.32
CA LEU A 681 -16.87 -11.36 11.92
C LEU A 681 -17.36 -11.78 10.53
N PHE A 682 -18.32 -12.72 10.50
CA PHE A 682 -19.04 -13.08 9.27
C PHE A 682 -19.90 -11.90 8.78
#